data_AF-A0A1E3AIG3-F1
#
_entry.id   AF-A0A1E3AIG3-F1
#
_cell.length_a   1.000
_cell.length_b   1.000
_cell.length_c   1.000
_cell.angle_alpha   90.00
_cell.angle_beta   90.00
_cell.angle_gamma   90.00
#
_symmetry.space_group_name_H-M   'P 1'
#
loop_
_entity.id
_entity.type
_entity.pdbx_description
1 polymer ?
#
loop_
_entity_poly.entity_id
_entity_poly.type
_entity_poly.pdbx_seq_one_letter_code
_entity_poly.pdbx_strand_id
1 'polypeptide(L)'
;MFPLGIRIWNIEVVIRMSEDNMKKKNIGKIICTVILSLAIAALGGAAALYRLLIIPGGSARLLPWMEFAVFAGLFLAVLWILFLWLPIGKKEKWILFGNSILSAILAVVCIALILPEKVSIQGTPEVINPIRGIGLDEGEAWNEIEAVQGDETENVFQVKLNQYLGQIEQGKQGPEESVIKEMRFLAERNPFGEGYEPSQTGIFFVETTDAEECWNVRNILKEFQSCYQINGVDSAVQIDSVRCLAGDQADGLYEVNTAEYLVSPGIAGQVADGSFMEMRYDFRLVKTPAGYYVYCFLNGMDGGWGLETAAGEAYKLSDKEEYYFYLPGEYDTSDMYKFAKSPEEGMKELYQAVLGDRYPNASEVVYDGFPAMQLDDSGLLFLLYDGITKDCLHYRYRVVSSQTPGLHRYGRLETQEAYQAAIKRGMSDIAAADRTVKMVRASETKQTAGAESPTGTNPADGKAENKKDVPVQGKESSGPREGEELWDTYNGDYAREVSLKEQGITFRMVVLDAALGSRFYGLIKSYDGGKTWYQVGKDPFHSQTGMDIDFTFFDEDFGFAALAHNGGDSADLYVTEDGGFSYSLVKMEEKLVTLDGDYTYAPYDYPKMPYLENGTLYVLCGQGADGDYDGGDAWTLARYRSEDHGKSFRFDGIVPGTGR
;
A
#
# COMPACT_ATOMS: atom_id res chain seq x y z
N MET A 1 87.08 -40.54 -12.25
CA MET A 1 87.55 -39.14 -12.28
C MET A 1 86.52 -38.31 -11.51
N PHE A 2 86.85 -37.86 -10.29
CA PHE A 2 86.17 -36.74 -9.57
C PHE A 2 86.51 -35.40 -10.28
N PRO A 3 85.92 -34.21 -9.99
CA PRO A 3 85.27 -33.73 -8.74
C PRO A 3 83.87 -33.06 -8.94
N LEU A 4 82.98 -32.82 -7.94
CA LEU A 4 83.02 -32.22 -6.58
C LEU A 4 82.86 -30.68 -6.59
N GLY A 5 81.76 -30.17 -5.99
CA GLY A 5 81.65 -28.78 -5.53
C GLY A 5 80.26 -28.12 -5.52
N ILE A 6 79.40 -28.39 -4.53
CA ILE A 6 78.29 -27.48 -4.15
C ILE A 6 78.45 -27.17 -2.65
N ARG A 7 78.66 -25.89 -2.35
CA ARG A 7 78.83 -25.33 -1.00
C ARG A 7 77.48 -25.07 -0.33
N ILE A 8 77.44 -25.49 0.93
CA ILE A 8 76.44 -25.21 1.97
C ILE A 8 76.55 -23.73 2.36
N TRP A 9 75.62 -22.87 1.93
CA TRP A 9 75.39 -21.52 2.49
C TRP A 9 73.96 -21.12 2.07
N ASN A 10 72.94 -21.39 2.90
CA ASN A 10 71.63 -20.67 2.88
C ASN A 10 70.55 -21.16 3.86
N ILE A 11 70.82 -22.13 4.75
CA ILE A 11 69.75 -22.66 5.64
C ILE A 11 69.53 -21.80 6.89
N GLU A 12 70.54 -21.12 7.44
CA GLU A 12 70.37 -20.29 8.64
C GLU A 12 69.58 -18.99 8.43
N VAL A 13 69.64 -18.38 7.23
CA VAL A 13 68.92 -17.13 6.95
C VAL A 13 67.41 -17.39 6.77
N VAL A 14 67.04 -18.53 6.19
CA VAL A 14 65.64 -18.89 5.95
C VAL A 14 64.91 -19.27 7.24
N ILE A 15 65.61 -19.90 8.20
CA ILE A 15 65.00 -20.28 9.48
C ILE A 15 64.78 -19.05 10.39
N ARG A 16 65.73 -18.09 10.44
CA ARG A 16 65.53 -16.83 11.19
C ARG A 16 64.39 -15.96 10.64
N MET A 17 64.24 -15.90 9.32
CA MET A 17 63.12 -15.16 8.69
C MET A 17 61.75 -15.82 8.95
N SER A 18 61.71 -17.13 9.16
CA SER A 18 60.48 -17.89 9.46
C SER A 18 60.00 -17.65 10.90
N GLU A 19 60.91 -17.69 11.88
CA GLU A 19 60.56 -17.48 13.29
C GLU A 19 60.11 -16.04 13.59
N ASP A 20 60.73 -15.03 12.98
CA ASP A 20 60.33 -13.63 13.14
C ASP A 20 58.96 -13.33 12.51
N ASN A 21 58.64 -13.99 11.39
CA ASN A 21 57.31 -13.90 10.76
C ASN A 21 56.23 -14.62 11.58
N MET A 22 56.54 -15.75 12.19
CA MET A 22 55.63 -16.49 13.09
C MET A 22 55.33 -15.70 14.37
N LYS A 23 56.33 -15.05 14.98
CA LYS A 23 56.13 -14.18 16.15
C LYS A 23 55.29 -12.95 15.84
N LYS A 24 55.53 -12.27 14.71
CA LYS A 24 54.69 -11.13 14.27
C LYS A 24 53.23 -11.52 14.01
N LYS A 25 52.98 -12.71 13.47
CA LYS A 25 51.63 -13.21 13.17
C LYS A 25 50.82 -13.55 14.43
N ASN A 26 51.47 -14.05 15.47
CA ASN A 26 50.82 -14.33 16.77
C ASN A 26 50.60 -13.07 17.60
N ILE A 27 51.52 -12.10 17.57
CA ILE A 27 51.36 -10.80 18.24
C ILE A 27 50.21 -10.01 17.62
N GLY A 28 50.09 -9.99 16.29
CA GLY A 28 48.97 -9.33 15.60
C GLY A 28 47.59 -9.93 15.93
N LYS A 29 47.52 -11.25 16.12
CA LYS A 29 46.27 -11.92 16.55
C LYS A 29 45.89 -11.53 17.97
N ILE A 30 46.83 -11.52 18.91
CA ILE A 30 46.58 -11.15 20.31
C ILE A 30 46.12 -9.69 20.41
N ILE A 31 46.74 -8.78 19.65
CA ILE A 31 46.37 -7.36 19.61
C ILE A 31 44.96 -7.18 19.03
N CYS A 32 44.60 -7.90 17.95
CA CYS A 32 43.24 -7.90 17.41
C CYS A 32 42.21 -8.39 18.43
N THR A 33 42.51 -9.47 19.17
CA THR A 33 41.57 -9.99 20.17
C THR A 33 41.37 -9.01 21.32
N VAL A 34 42.44 -8.35 21.79
CA VAL A 34 42.34 -7.34 22.87
C VAL A 34 41.57 -6.09 22.42
N ILE A 35 41.76 -5.63 21.19
CA ILE A 35 41.01 -4.49 20.63
C ILE A 35 39.53 -4.86 20.44
N LEU A 36 39.23 -6.08 19.99
CA LEU A 36 37.86 -6.58 19.86
C LEU A 36 37.15 -6.66 21.22
N SER A 37 37.85 -7.14 22.25
CA SER A 37 37.31 -7.19 23.63
C SER A 37 37.06 -5.80 24.22
N LEU A 38 37.95 -4.83 23.97
CA LEU A 38 37.78 -3.45 24.42
C LEU A 38 36.65 -2.73 23.67
N ALA A 39 36.42 -3.04 22.39
CA ALA A 39 35.29 -2.52 21.62
C ALA A 39 33.94 -3.06 22.13
N ILE A 40 33.89 -4.35 22.51
CA ILE A 40 32.69 -4.97 23.12
C ILE A 40 32.39 -4.34 24.50
N ALA A 41 33.42 -4.08 25.31
CA ALA A 41 33.25 -3.40 26.59
C ALA A 41 32.79 -1.94 26.44
N ALA A 42 33.28 -1.21 25.43
CA ALA A 42 32.86 0.15 25.11
C ALA A 42 31.40 0.21 24.61
N LEU A 43 30.94 -0.80 23.86
CA LEU A 43 29.53 -0.94 23.44
C LEU A 43 28.59 -1.16 24.62
N GLY A 44 28.98 -2.01 25.60
CA GLY A 44 28.20 -2.21 26.82
C GLY A 44 28.12 -0.95 27.69
N GLY A 45 29.22 -0.19 27.79
CA GLY A 45 29.26 1.07 28.53
C GLY A 45 28.43 2.19 27.89
N ALA A 46 28.46 2.31 26.56
CA ALA A 46 27.68 3.31 25.83
C ALA A 46 26.17 3.03 25.87
N ALA A 47 25.75 1.75 25.79
CA ALA A 47 24.35 1.35 25.93
C ALA A 47 23.78 1.66 27.32
N ALA A 48 24.59 1.47 28.37
CA ALA A 48 24.21 1.81 29.74
C ALA A 48 24.12 3.34 29.95
N LEU A 49 25.06 4.12 29.39
CA LEU A 49 25.04 5.58 29.47
C LEU A 49 23.86 6.19 28.69
N TYR A 50 23.51 5.62 27.53
CA TYR A 50 22.39 6.03 26.69
C TYR A 50 21.03 5.89 27.42
N ARG A 51 20.84 4.76 28.11
CA ARG A 51 19.62 4.51 28.93
C ARG A 51 19.53 5.40 30.16
N LEU A 52 20.66 5.84 30.73
CA LEU A 52 20.71 6.70 31.92
C LEU A 52 20.58 8.20 31.62
N LEU A 53 21.07 8.67 30.47
CA LEU A 53 21.16 10.11 30.17
C LEU A 53 20.09 10.63 29.21
N ILE A 54 19.54 9.82 28.30
CA ILE A 54 18.68 10.30 27.20
C ILE A 54 17.20 9.90 27.39
N ILE A 55 16.93 8.72 27.95
CA ILE A 55 15.56 8.19 28.14
C ILE A 55 14.71 8.91 29.21
N PRO A 56 15.22 9.69 30.20
CA PRO A 56 14.34 10.40 31.13
C PRO A 56 13.51 11.55 30.50
N GLY A 57 13.72 11.87 29.21
CA GLY A 57 13.09 13.00 28.54
C GLY A 57 12.10 12.61 27.42
N GLY A 58 11.02 11.90 27.77
CA GLY A 58 9.71 11.98 27.10
C GLY A 58 9.62 11.95 25.56
N SER A 59 10.51 11.27 24.84
CA SER A 59 10.50 11.20 23.38
C SER A 59 10.23 9.78 22.88
N ALA A 60 8.95 9.39 22.87
CA ALA A 60 8.45 8.13 22.31
C ALA A 60 8.32 8.19 20.77
N ARG A 61 9.40 8.51 20.05
CA ARG A 61 9.39 8.59 18.56
C ARG A 61 10.55 7.88 17.86
N LEU A 62 10.98 6.74 18.39
CA LEU A 62 11.85 5.82 17.66
C LEU A 62 11.34 4.39 17.81
N LEU A 63 11.10 3.73 16.68
CA LEU A 63 10.68 2.32 16.63
C LEU A 63 11.81 1.44 17.21
N PRO A 64 11.50 0.32 17.91
CA PRO A 64 12.48 -0.50 18.63
C PRO A 64 13.68 -0.98 17.79
N TRP A 65 13.51 -1.13 16.48
CA TRP A 65 14.56 -1.57 15.57
C TRP A 65 15.58 -0.46 15.21
N MET A 66 15.21 0.82 15.37
CA MET A 66 16.07 1.96 15.03
C MET A 66 17.25 2.10 16.02
N GLU A 67 17.08 1.68 17.27
CA GLU A 67 18.19 1.58 18.23
C GLU A 67 19.27 0.63 17.70
N PHE A 68 18.88 -0.58 17.27
CA PHE A 68 19.80 -1.58 16.74
C PHE A 68 20.49 -1.14 15.44
N ALA A 69 19.79 -0.40 14.57
CA ALA A 69 20.35 0.13 13.33
C ALA A 69 21.42 1.20 13.58
N VAL A 70 21.20 2.10 14.55
CA VAL A 70 22.18 3.14 14.91
C VAL A 70 23.42 2.53 15.57
N PHE A 71 23.24 1.53 16.46
CA PHE A 71 24.37 0.81 17.06
C PHE A 71 25.16 -0.01 16.03
N ALA A 72 24.49 -0.65 15.08
CA ALA A 72 25.15 -1.38 13.98
C ALA A 72 25.93 -0.43 13.06
N GLY A 73 25.38 0.75 12.74
CA GLY A 73 26.05 1.77 11.93
C GLY A 73 27.31 2.33 12.61
N LEU A 74 27.23 2.66 13.90
CA LEU A 74 28.38 3.13 14.69
C LEU A 74 29.45 2.04 14.85
N PHE A 75 29.05 0.78 15.02
CA PHE A 75 29.98 -0.35 15.08
C PHE A 75 30.73 -0.55 13.77
N LEU A 76 30.04 -0.46 12.63
CA LEU A 76 30.64 -0.54 11.30
C LEU A 76 31.60 0.63 11.03
N ALA A 77 31.26 1.84 11.47
CA ALA A 77 32.12 3.02 11.31
C ALA A 77 33.43 2.90 12.11
N VAL A 78 33.37 2.43 13.36
CA VAL A 78 34.57 2.22 14.21
C VAL A 78 35.44 1.07 13.67
N LEU A 79 34.82 -0.02 13.22
CA LEU A 79 35.53 -1.10 12.53
C LEU A 79 36.24 -0.61 11.25
N TRP A 80 35.61 0.31 10.51
CA TRP A 80 36.17 0.89 9.29
C TRP A 80 37.37 1.81 9.53
N ILE A 81 37.32 2.63 10.58
CA ILE A 81 38.43 3.50 10.99
C ILE A 81 39.65 2.64 11.39
N LEU A 82 39.44 1.52 12.07
CA LEU A 82 40.49 0.55 12.41
C LEU A 82 41.03 -0.19 11.16
N PHE A 83 40.18 -0.43 10.15
CA PHE A 83 40.55 -1.10 8.89
C PHE A 83 41.43 -0.26 7.97
N LEU A 84 41.26 1.07 7.98
CA LEU A 84 42.10 2.00 7.24
C LEU A 84 43.57 1.96 7.70
N TRP A 85 43.81 1.67 8.97
CA TRP A 85 45.14 1.64 9.60
C TRP A 85 45.87 0.28 9.50
N LEU A 86 45.25 -0.75 8.93
CA LEU A 86 45.88 -2.07 8.72
C LEU A 86 46.84 -2.03 7.51
N PRO A 87 48.11 -2.50 7.66
CA PRO A 87 49.14 -2.43 6.62
C PRO A 87 48.99 -3.61 5.66
N ILE A 88 47.85 -3.71 4.98
CA ILE A 88 47.50 -4.80 4.06
C ILE A 88 47.25 -4.22 2.65
N GLY A 89 47.54 -5.01 1.61
CA GLY A 89 47.36 -4.63 0.21
C GLY A 89 45.91 -4.28 -0.16
N LYS A 90 45.76 -3.44 -1.20
CA LYS A 90 44.45 -2.94 -1.65
C LYS A 90 43.49 -4.06 -2.07
N LYS A 91 44.00 -5.17 -2.59
CA LYS A 91 43.18 -6.28 -3.11
C LYS A 91 42.56 -7.11 -1.97
N GLU A 92 43.31 -7.34 -0.90
CA GLU A 92 42.82 -8.02 0.31
C GLU A 92 41.80 -7.14 1.06
N LYS A 93 41.98 -5.81 1.06
CA LYS A 93 41.00 -4.86 1.64
C LYS A 93 39.63 -4.96 0.94
N TRP A 94 39.60 -5.11 -0.38
CA TRP A 94 38.35 -5.27 -1.14
C TRP A 94 37.64 -6.61 -0.90
N ILE A 95 38.37 -7.70 -0.70
CA ILE A 95 37.79 -9.02 -0.38
C ILE A 95 37.17 -9.02 1.03
N LEU A 96 37.86 -8.38 1.99
CA LEU A 96 37.35 -8.23 3.36
C LEU A 96 36.10 -7.32 3.42
N PHE A 97 36.02 -6.32 2.54
CA PHE A 97 34.85 -5.46 2.39
C PHE A 97 33.60 -6.23 1.92
N GLY A 98 33.74 -7.08 0.89
CA GLY A 98 32.61 -7.89 0.42
C GLY A 98 32.09 -8.85 1.50
N ASN A 99 33.00 -9.47 2.26
CA ASN A 99 32.63 -10.43 3.31
C ASN A 99 32.02 -9.79 4.56
N SER A 100 32.43 -8.57 4.93
CA SER A 100 31.87 -7.88 6.11
C SER A 100 30.45 -7.38 5.86
N ILE A 101 30.15 -6.91 4.65
CA ILE A 101 28.79 -6.51 4.26
C ILE A 101 27.87 -7.73 4.23
N LEU A 102 28.32 -8.84 3.63
CA LEU A 102 27.54 -10.08 3.59
C LEU A 102 27.25 -10.63 4.99
N SER A 103 28.23 -10.55 5.90
CA SER A 103 28.05 -11.01 7.29
C SER A 103 27.15 -10.07 8.12
N ALA A 104 27.16 -8.76 7.84
CA ALA A 104 26.26 -7.81 8.49
C ALA A 104 24.81 -8.00 8.05
N ILE A 105 24.58 -8.23 6.74
CA ILE A 105 23.25 -8.57 6.20
C ILE A 105 22.75 -9.88 6.82
N LEU A 106 23.60 -10.91 6.87
CA LEU A 106 23.24 -12.19 7.46
C LEU A 106 22.92 -12.08 8.97
N ALA A 107 23.63 -11.22 9.71
CA ALA A 107 23.35 -10.97 11.13
C ALA A 107 22.01 -10.25 11.34
N VAL A 108 21.66 -9.28 10.49
CA VAL A 108 20.36 -8.59 10.54
C VAL A 108 19.22 -9.58 10.22
N VAL A 109 19.40 -10.45 9.23
CA VAL A 109 18.42 -11.49 8.89
C VAL A 109 18.26 -12.50 10.04
N CYS A 110 19.36 -12.96 10.65
CA CYS A 110 19.28 -13.86 11.80
C CYS A 110 18.60 -13.20 13.02
N ILE A 111 18.82 -11.90 13.27
CA ILE A 111 18.17 -11.19 14.36
C ILE A 111 16.67 -10.98 14.07
N ALA A 112 16.31 -10.66 12.82
CA ALA A 112 14.90 -10.56 12.41
C ALA A 112 14.14 -11.89 12.54
N LEU A 113 14.83 -13.02 12.37
CA LEU A 113 14.26 -14.36 12.54
C LEU A 113 14.18 -14.84 14.01
N ILE A 114 14.92 -14.21 14.93
CA ILE A 114 14.97 -14.59 16.35
C ILE A 114 14.10 -13.70 17.23
N LEU A 115 13.64 -12.53 16.75
CA LEU A 115 12.78 -11.65 17.52
C LEU A 115 11.35 -12.22 17.60
N PRO A 116 10.83 -12.54 18.81
CA PRO A 116 9.43 -12.89 18.96
C PRO A 116 8.58 -11.63 18.75
N GLU A 117 7.68 -11.70 17.78
CA GLU A 117 6.75 -10.62 17.44
C GLU A 117 5.70 -10.46 18.54
N LYS A 118 5.96 -9.60 19.54
CA LYS A 118 4.93 -9.02 20.43
C LYS A 118 5.37 -7.66 20.96
N VAL A 119 4.71 -6.59 20.51
CA VAL A 119 4.48 -5.39 21.33
C VAL A 119 3.06 -4.89 21.08
N SER A 120 2.12 -5.33 21.91
CA SER A 120 0.86 -4.63 22.13
C SER A 120 1.12 -3.47 23.09
N ILE A 121 0.74 -2.24 22.71
CA ILE A 121 0.78 -1.09 23.61
C ILE A 121 -0.50 -1.13 24.47
N GLN A 122 -0.38 -1.59 25.72
CA GLN A 122 -1.42 -1.39 26.74
C GLN A 122 -1.24 -0.01 27.37
N GLY A 123 -2.25 0.85 27.22
CA GLY A 123 -2.50 1.96 28.13
C GLY A 123 -3.07 1.43 29.44
N THR A 124 -2.51 1.86 30.57
CA THR A 124 -3.02 1.54 31.91
C THR A 124 -4.29 2.32 32.23
N PRO A 125 -5.13 1.78 33.12
CA PRO A 125 -5.33 2.51 34.37
C PRO A 125 -5.09 1.64 35.62
N GLU A 126 -4.57 2.29 36.65
CA GLU A 126 -4.29 1.76 37.99
C GLU A 126 -5.59 1.27 38.70
N VAL A 127 -5.45 0.29 39.62
CA VAL A 127 -5.67 0.42 41.09
C VAL A 127 -5.86 -0.98 41.76
N ILE A 128 -5.09 -1.21 42.86
CA ILE A 128 -5.13 -2.22 43.97
C ILE A 128 -4.38 -3.59 43.88
N ASN A 129 -3.09 -3.60 44.29
CA ASN A 129 -2.44 -4.26 45.47
C ASN A 129 -2.76 -5.74 45.92
N PRO A 130 -1.90 -6.40 46.74
CA PRO A 130 -0.79 -7.29 46.35
C PRO A 130 -0.94 -8.74 46.88
N ILE A 131 -0.36 -9.74 46.20
CA ILE A 131 -0.05 -11.05 46.83
C ILE A 131 1.42 -11.41 46.61
N ARG A 132 2.05 -11.75 47.74
CA ARG A 132 3.46 -12.06 47.95
C ARG A 132 4.04 -13.07 46.96
N GLY A 133 5.27 -12.78 46.55
CA GLY A 133 6.09 -13.66 45.73
C GLY A 133 6.54 -14.94 46.43
N ILE A 134 6.90 -15.89 45.57
CA ILE A 134 7.86 -16.95 45.83
C ILE A 134 8.76 -16.95 44.61
N GLY A 135 9.97 -16.40 44.75
CA GLY A 135 11.02 -16.53 43.76
C GLY A 135 11.64 -17.92 43.87
N LEU A 136 11.93 -18.54 42.74
CA LEU A 136 12.84 -19.68 42.67
C LEU A 136 13.85 -19.40 41.55
N ASP A 137 15.08 -19.22 41.99
CA ASP A 137 16.31 -19.08 41.19
C ASP A 137 16.54 -20.34 40.34
N GLU A 138 16.81 -20.17 39.04
CA GLU A 138 17.22 -21.23 38.11
C GLU A 138 18.72 -21.58 38.24
N GLY A 139 19.22 -21.68 39.48
CA GLY A 139 20.66 -21.83 39.76
C GLY A 139 21.13 -23.20 40.25
N GLU A 140 20.24 -24.13 40.64
CA GLU A 140 20.64 -25.31 41.44
C GLU A 140 20.15 -26.67 40.89
N ALA A 141 20.01 -26.84 39.57
CA ALA A 141 19.54 -28.10 38.98
C ALA A 141 20.64 -29.11 38.59
N TRP A 142 21.91 -28.91 38.97
CA TRP A 142 23.02 -29.74 38.44
C TRP A 142 24.04 -30.30 39.44
N ASN A 143 23.73 -30.36 40.74
CA ASN A 143 24.57 -31.15 41.66
C ASN A 143 23.71 -31.79 42.74
N GLU A 144 23.39 -33.08 42.57
CA GLU A 144 23.38 -34.07 43.66
C GLU A 144 23.02 -35.45 43.07
N ILE A 145 24.06 -36.23 42.77
CA ILE A 145 23.96 -37.69 42.70
C ILE A 145 24.61 -38.19 43.98
N GLU A 146 23.80 -38.53 45.00
CA GLU A 146 24.19 -39.53 45.99
C GLU A 146 22.97 -40.34 46.46
N ALA A 147 23.28 -41.59 46.82
CA ALA A 147 22.40 -42.74 46.88
C ALA A 147 21.40 -42.75 48.04
N VAL A 148 20.17 -43.18 47.78
CA VAL A 148 19.33 -43.87 48.77
C VAL A 148 18.65 -45.07 48.11
N GLN A 149 18.97 -46.26 48.63
CA GLN A 149 18.25 -47.51 48.40
C GLN A 149 16.89 -47.47 49.10
N GLY A 150 15.87 -48.06 48.49
CA GLY A 150 14.75 -48.65 49.22
C GLY A 150 13.38 -48.07 48.92
N ASP A 151 12.55 -48.97 48.40
CA ASP A 151 11.09 -49.01 48.39
C ASP A 151 10.27 -48.14 47.43
N GLU A 152 9.26 -48.85 46.92
CA GLU A 152 8.27 -48.55 45.90
C GLU A 152 7.74 -47.11 45.97
N THR A 153 8.37 -46.23 45.21
CA THR A 153 7.79 -44.95 44.83
C THR A 153 7.79 -44.90 43.32
N GLU A 154 6.59 -44.70 42.77
CA GLU A 154 6.32 -44.59 41.34
C GLU A 154 7.41 -43.72 40.69
N ASN A 155 8.18 -44.34 39.80
CA ASN A 155 9.45 -43.82 39.35
C ASN A 155 9.22 -42.41 38.79
N VAL A 156 9.76 -41.38 39.46
CA VAL A 156 9.58 -39.96 39.10
C VAL A 156 9.97 -39.72 37.64
N PHE A 157 10.89 -40.54 37.12
CA PHE A 157 11.24 -40.59 35.71
C PHE A 157 10.09 -41.03 34.80
N GLN A 158 9.28 -42.01 35.20
CA GLN A 158 8.12 -42.49 34.43
C GLN A 158 6.98 -41.48 34.42
N VAL A 159 6.74 -40.80 35.55
CA VAL A 159 5.74 -39.70 35.63
C VAL A 159 6.19 -38.51 34.78
N LYS A 160 7.46 -38.11 34.88
CA LYS A 160 8.03 -37.05 34.03
C LYS A 160 8.11 -37.46 32.57
N LEU A 161 8.40 -38.72 32.26
CA LEU A 161 8.41 -39.25 30.89
C LEU A 161 6.99 -39.31 30.33
N ASN A 162 5.96 -39.64 31.12
CA ASN A 162 4.56 -39.56 30.67
C ASN A 162 4.09 -38.11 30.51
N GLN A 163 4.56 -37.17 31.33
CA GLN A 163 4.35 -35.74 31.11
C GLN A 163 5.07 -35.23 29.85
N TYR A 164 6.30 -35.67 29.62
CA TYR A 164 7.11 -35.29 28.46
C TYR A 164 6.56 -35.94 27.17
N LEU A 165 6.09 -37.20 27.23
CA LEU A 165 5.41 -37.89 26.15
C LEU A 165 4.02 -37.30 25.89
N GLY A 166 3.29 -36.87 26.93
CA GLY A 166 2.05 -36.10 26.79
C GLY A 166 2.25 -34.73 26.16
N GLN A 167 3.39 -34.07 26.44
CA GLN A 167 3.82 -32.85 25.75
C GLN A 167 4.27 -33.12 24.30
N ILE A 168 4.85 -34.29 24.01
CA ILE A 168 5.16 -34.73 22.64
C ILE A 168 3.88 -35.10 21.87
N GLU A 169 2.83 -35.60 22.54
CA GLU A 169 1.50 -35.80 21.94
C GLU A 169 0.76 -34.49 21.68
N GLN A 170 0.93 -33.47 22.54
CA GLN A 170 0.53 -32.09 22.24
C GLN A 170 1.36 -31.46 21.10
N GLY A 171 2.60 -31.92 20.90
CA GLY A 171 3.47 -31.58 19.77
C GLY A 171 3.08 -32.19 18.42
N LYS A 172 1.89 -32.79 18.30
CA LYS A 172 1.27 -33.25 17.04
C LYS A 172 -0.05 -32.54 16.71
N GLN A 173 -0.43 -31.50 17.45
CA GLN A 173 -1.62 -30.71 17.11
C GLN A 173 -1.22 -29.57 16.17
N GLY A 174 -1.88 -29.50 15.01
CA GLY A 174 -1.72 -28.36 14.11
C GLY A 174 -2.21 -27.08 14.77
N PRO A 175 -1.62 -25.90 14.45
CA PRO A 175 -2.07 -24.63 14.99
C PRO A 175 -3.58 -24.39 14.77
N GLU A 176 -4.14 -24.86 13.66
CA GLU A 176 -5.56 -24.75 13.31
C GLU A 176 -6.49 -25.52 14.26
N GLU A 177 -6.11 -26.74 14.64
CA GLU A 177 -6.87 -27.58 15.58
C GLU A 177 -7.00 -26.90 16.95
N SER A 178 -5.91 -26.28 17.42
CA SER A 178 -5.89 -25.60 18.73
C SER A 178 -6.82 -24.38 18.76
N VAL A 179 -6.83 -23.58 17.69
CA VAL A 179 -7.72 -22.43 17.54
C VAL A 179 -9.18 -22.88 17.56
N ILE A 180 -9.53 -23.92 16.80
CA ILE A 180 -10.92 -24.39 16.69
C ILE A 180 -11.42 -24.97 18.03
N LYS A 181 -10.56 -25.69 18.76
CA LYS A 181 -10.89 -26.16 20.11
C LYS A 181 -11.16 -25.00 21.07
N GLU A 182 -10.36 -23.96 21.00
CA GLU A 182 -10.55 -22.76 21.83
C GLU A 182 -11.86 -22.05 21.48
N MET A 183 -12.20 -21.90 20.20
CA MET A 183 -13.48 -21.31 19.79
C MET A 183 -14.68 -22.07 20.38
N ARG A 184 -14.65 -23.41 20.35
CA ARG A 184 -15.70 -24.26 20.94
C ARG A 184 -15.76 -24.11 22.46
N PHE A 185 -14.61 -24.08 23.13
CA PHE A 185 -14.52 -23.87 24.57
C PHE A 185 -15.10 -22.50 24.98
N LEU A 186 -14.79 -21.46 24.22
CA LEU A 186 -15.30 -20.11 24.44
C LEU A 186 -16.81 -20.03 24.21
N ALA A 187 -17.35 -20.67 23.17
CA ALA A 187 -18.78 -20.71 22.91
C ALA A 187 -19.60 -21.28 24.09
N GLU A 188 -19.03 -22.23 24.85
CA GLU A 188 -19.66 -22.82 26.03
C GLU A 188 -19.49 -21.95 27.29
N ARG A 189 -18.33 -21.33 27.49
CA ARG A 189 -17.93 -20.68 28.75
C ARG A 189 -18.13 -19.16 28.77
N ASN A 190 -18.12 -18.54 27.60
CA ASN A 190 -18.28 -17.11 27.40
C ASN A 190 -19.30 -16.86 26.26
N PRO A 191 -20.59 -17.23 26.44
CA PRO A 191 -21.58 -17.17 25.37
C PRO A 191 -21.88 -15.76 24.86
N PHE A 192 -21.46 -14.72 25.60
CA PHE A 192 -21.65 -13.30 25.27
C PHE A 192 -20.39 -12.63 24.68
N GLY A 193 -19.28 -13.36 24.55
CA GLY A 193 -18.08 -12.83 23.89
C GLY A 193 -17.32 -11.76 24.69
N GLU A 194 -17.49 -11.68 26.01
CA GLU A 194 -16.83 -10.64 26.83
C GLU A 194 -15.31 -10.67 26.63
N GLY A 195 -14.72 -9.55 26.20
CA GLY A 195 -13.28 -9.41 25.95
C GLY A 195 -12.79 -9.91 24.59
N TYR A 196 -13.70 -10.29 23.68
CA TYR A 196 -13.40 -10.76 22.32
C TYR A 196 -13.96 -9.81 21.27
N GLU A 197 -13.61 -8.52 21.35
CA GLU A 197 -14.01 -7.52 20.35
C GLU A 197 -13.49 -7.90 18.94
N PRO A 198 -14.16 -7.44 17.87
CA PRO A 198 -13.70 -7.63 16.49
C PRO A 198 -12.21 -7.31 16.32
N SER A 199 -11.49 -8.21 15.65
CA SER A 199 -10.03 -8.13 15.50
C SER A 199 -9.58 -8.65 14.13
N GLN A 200 -8.46 -8.11 13.64
CA GLN A 200 -7.80 -8.58 12.42
C GLN A 200 -7.09 -9.93 12.60
N THR A 201 -6.74 -10.27 13.84
CA THR A 201 -5.98 -11.49 14.16
C THR A 201 -6.60 -12.21 15.36
N GLY A 202 -6.50 -13.53 15.37
CA GLY A 202 -7.03 -14.32 16.46
C GLY A 202 -8.54 -14.53 16.40
N ILE A 203 -9.08 -15.08 17.49
CA ILE A 203 -10.51 -15.31 17.66
C ILE A 203 -11.15 -14.01 18.11
N PHE A 204 -12.29 -13.66 17.51
CA PHE A 204 -13.14 -12.54 17.94
C PHE A 204 -14.61 -12.96 17.98
N PHE A 205 -15.47 -12.11 18.53
CA PHE A 205 -16.90 -12.34 18.69
C PHE A 205 -17.72 -11.28 17.96
N VAL A 206 -18.83 -11.71 17.35
CA VAL A 206 -19.80 -10.82 16.68
C VAL A 206 -21.20 -11.12 17.18
N GLU A 207 -21.86 -10.12 17.75
CA GLU A 207 -23.21 -10.21 18.34
C GLU A 207 -24.31 -10.17 17.26
N THR A 208 -24.39 -11.22 16.42
CA THR A 208 -25.42 -11.35 15.36
C THR A 208 -26.21 -12.65 15.52
N THR A 209 -27.55 -12.56 15.49
CA THR A 209 -28.46 -13.70 15.76
C THR A 209 -29.64 -13.78 14.76
N ASP A 210 -29.46 -13.28 13.55
CA ASP A 210 -30.51 -13.30 12.52
C ASP A 210 -30.83 -14.75 12.11
N ALA A 211 -32.09 -14.98 11.69
CA ALA A 211 -32.53 -16.30 11.24
C ALA A 211 -31.89 -16.68 9.88
N GLU A 212 -31.52 -15.68 9.08
CA GLU A 212 -30.86 -15.87 7.80
C GLU A 212 -29.34 -15.97 7.97
N GLU A 213 -28.80 -17.13 7.62
CA GLU A 213 -27.38 -17.45 7.75
C GLU A 213 -26.47 -16.49 6.98
N CYS A 214 -26.82 -16.18 5.73
CA CYS A 214 -26.06 -15.22 4.93
C CYS A 214 -26.05 -13.82 5.55
N TRP A 215 -27.10 -13.43 6.29
CA TRP A 215 -27.13 -12.12 6.97
C TRP A 215 -26.14 -12.08 8.14
N ASN A 216 -26.05 -13.16 8.92
CA ASN A 216 -25.04 -13.27 9.97
C ASN A 216 -23.62 -13.21 9.38
N VAL A 217 -23.37 -13.94 8.29
CA VAL A 217 -22.08 -13.91 7.58
C VAL A 217 -21.76 -12.48 7.09
N ARG A 218 -22.74 -11.77 6.54
CA ARG A 218 -22.59 -10.36 6.13
C ARG A 218 -22.22 -9.46 7.30
N ASN A 219 -22.87 -9.61 8.46
CA ASN A 219 -22.55 -8.81 9.64
C ASN A 219 -21.15 -9.13 10.18
N ILE A 220 -20.77 -10.40 10.18
CA ILE A 220 -19.42 -10.84 10.57
C ILE A 220 -18.36 -10.26 9.64
N LEU A 221 -18.57 -10.29 8.32
CA LEU A 221 -17.65 -9.68 7.37
C LEU A 221 -17.56 -8.16 7.59
N LYS A 222 -18.69 -7.48 7.80
CA LYS A 222 -18.71 -6.04 8.11
C LYS A 222 -17.89 -5.73 9.36
N GLU A 223 -18.05 -6.48 10.45
CA GLU A 223 -17.26 -6.29 11.67
C GLU A 223 -15.78 -6.58 11.45
N PHE A 224 -15.46 -7.68 10.78
CA PHE A 224 -14.07 -8.02 10.43
C PHE A 224 -13.41 -6.91 9.61
N GLN A 225 -14.11 -6.38 8.60
CA GLN A 225 -13.59 -5.32 7.75
C GLN A 225 -13.54 -3.95 8.45
N SER A 226 -14.43 -3.70 9.43
CA SER A 226 -14.39 -2.46 10.22
C SER A 226 -13.06 -2.29 10.96
N CYS A 227 -12.38 -3.39 11.28
CA CYS A 227 -11.04 -3.37 11.86
C CYS A 227 -9.96 -2.74 10.96
N TYR A 228 -10.23 -2.59 9.65
CA TYR A 228 -9.32 -1.93 8.70
C TYR A 228 -9.62 -0.44 8.50
N GLN A 229 -10.68 0.12 9.10
CA GLN A 229 -11.07 1.52 8.94
C GLN A 229 -9.96 2.50 9.37
N ILE A 230 -9.09 2.12 10.31
CA ILE A 230 -7.93 2.90 10.75
C ILE A 230 -6.93 3.25 9.63
N ASN A 231 -7.03 2.59 8.48
CA ASN A 231 -6.15 2.86 7.33
C ASN A 231 -6.60 4.07 6.51
N GLY A 232 -7.70 4.74 6.89
CA GLY A 232 -8.17 5.96 6.22
C GLY A 232 -8.66 5.73 4.79
N VAL A 233 -9.24 4.56 4.52
CA VAL A 233 -9.76 4.17 3.21
C VAL A 233 -11.24 3.79 3.36
N ASP A 234 -12.08 4.41 2.55
CA ASP A 234 -13.47 4.03 2.37
C ASP A 234 -13.56 2.69 1.66
N SER A 235 -14.50 1.85 2.09
CA SER A 235 -14.78 0.57 1.45
C SER A 235 -16.26 0.44 1.15
N ALA A 236 -16.59 0.34 -0.14
CA ALA A 236 -17.91 -0.02 -0.62
C ALA A 236 -17.89 -1.50 -1.03
N VAL A 237 -18.63 -2.35 -0.31
CA VAL A 237 -18.49 -3.81 -0.36
C VAL A 237 -19.80 -4.43 -0.80
N GLN A 238 -19.76 -5.15 -1.92
CA GLN A 238 -20.84 -6.02 -2.36
C GLN A 238 -20.42 -7.48 -2.10
N ILE A 239 -21.23 -8.21 -1.34
CA ILE A 239 -21.04 -9.67 -1.22
C ILE A 239 -21.57 -10.33 -2.50
N ASP A 240 -20.69 -11.08 -3.16
CA ASP A 240 -20.96 -11.78 -4.41
C ASP A 240 -21.57 -13.16 -4.16
N SER A 241 -20.98 -13.89 -3.21
CA SER A 241 -21.47 -15.20 -2.81
C SER A 241 -21.04 -15.61 -1.41
N VAL A 242 -21.88 -16.41 -0.75
CA VAL A 242 -21.55 -17.12 0.50
C VAL A 242 -21.73 -18.61 0.28
N ARG A 243 -20.77 -19.43 0.73
CA ARG A 243 -20.83 -20.88 0.64
C ARG A 243 -20.35 -21.53 1.93
N CYS A 244 -21.17 -22.38 2.53
CA CYS A 244 -20.71 -23.28 3.59
C CYS A 244 -19.88 -24.40 2.97
N LEU A 245 -18.58 -24.44 3.28
CA LEU A 245 -17.62 -25.43 2.79
C LEU A 245 -17.70 -26.75 3.58
N ALA A 246 -17.99 -26.67 4.87
CA ALA A 246 -18.11 -27.81 5.77
C ALA A 246 -18.90 -27.42 7.02
N GLY A 247 -19.49 -28.40 7.70
CA GLY A 247 -20.22 -28.20 8.95
C GLY A 247 -21.65 -27.70 8.77
N ASP A 248 -22.16 -27.01 9.79
CA ASP A 248 -23.54 -26.51 9.85
C ASP A 248 -23.61 -25.11 10.48
N GLN A 249 -24.83 -24.60 10.72
CA GLN A 249 -25.05 -23.28 11.30
C GLN A 249 -24.57 -23.13 12.76
N ALA A 250 -24.38 -24.23 13.48
CA ALA A 250 -23.87 -24.21 14.84
C ALA A 250 -22.34 -24.17 14.85
N ASP A 251 -21.70 -24.89 13.94
CA ASP A 251 -20.25 -24.90 13.76
C ASP A 251 -19.91 -25.16 12.28
N GLY A 252 -19.49 -24.11 11.56
CA GLY A 252 -19.38 -24.15 10.10
C GLY A 252 -18.22 -23.33 9.54
N LEU A 253 -17.65 -23.79 8.43
CA LEU A 253 -16.63 -23.09 7.66
C LEU A 253 -17.26 -22.46 6.42
N TYR A 254 -17.08 -21.16 6.23
CA TYR A 254 -17.74 -20.37 5.19
C TYR A 254 -16.73 -19.69 4.29
N GLU A 255 -16.91 -19.85 2.99
CA GLU A 255 -16.25 -19.06 1.95
C GLU A 255 -17.16 -17.88 1.59
N VAL A 256 -16.58 -16.68 1.57
CA VAL A 256 -17.26 -15.43 1.21
C VAL A 256 -16.45 -14.74 0.13
N ASN A 257 -17.07 -14.53 -1.03
CA ASN A 257 -16.48 -13.77 -2.13
C ASN A 257 -17.15 -12.39 -2.21
N THR A 258 -16.34 -11.35 -2.44
CA THR A 258 -16.80 -9.95 -2.48
C THR A 258 -16.24 -9.21 -3.69
N ALA A 259 -16.97 -8.17 -4.08
CA ALA A 259 -16.52 -7.13 -5.00
C ALA A 259 -16.44 -5.82 -4.21
N GLU A 260 -15.26 -5.22 -4.16
CA GLU A 260 -14.95 -4.10 -3.26
C GLU A 260 -14.42 -2.92 -4.05
N TYR A 261 -14.89 -1.72 -3.71
CA TYR A 261 -14.34 -0.47 -4.20
C TYR A 261 -13.77 0.29 -3.02
N LEU A 262 -12.45 0.38 -2.99
CA LEU A 262 -11.68 1.05 -1.95
C LEU A 262 -11.31 2.45 -2.40
N VAL A 263 -11.58 3.47 -1.61
CA VAL A 263 -11.30 4.87 -1.96
C VAL A 263 -10.60 5.60 -0.83
N SER A 264 -9.48 6.25 -1.13
CA SER A 264 -8.90 7.27 -0.25
C SER A 264 -9.41 8.64 -0.71
N PRO A 265 -9.97 9.50 0.16
CA PRO A 265 -10.58 10.77 -0.21
C PRO A 265 -9.58 11.86 -0.67
N GLY A 266 -8.28 11.56 -0.63
CA GLY A 266 -7.20 12.52 -0.88
C GLY A 266 -6.99 13.47 0.31
N ILE A 267 -5.74 13.77 0.66
CA ILE A 267 -5.41 14.69 1.77
C ILE A 267 -4.73 15.94 1.20
N ALA A 268 -4.97 17.11 1.83
CA ALA A 268 -4.26 18.35 1.53
C ALA A 268 -4.28 18.80 0.05
N GLY A 269 -5.41 18.62 -0.64
CA GLY A 269 -5.59 19.04 -2.04
C GLY A 269 -5.31 17.95 -3.08
N GLN A 270 -4.93 16.74 -2.66
CA GLN A 270 -4.95 15.55 -3.53
C GLN A 270 -6.39 15.17 -3.92
N VAL A 271 -6.58 14.64 -5.13
CA VAL A 271 -7.85 14.01 -5.53
C VAL A 271 -8.01 12.65 -4.85
N ALA A 272 -9.25 12.20 -4.70
CA ALA A 272 -9.50 10.87 -4.19
C ALA A 272 -8.93 9.81 -5.16
N ASP A 273 -8.40 8.71 -4.63
CA ASP A 273 -7.89 7.58 -5.41
C ASP A 273 -8.69 6.33 -5.06
N GLY A 274 -9.13 5.60 -6.08
CA GLY A 274 -10.06 4.50 -5.93
C GLY A 274 -9.64 3.26 -6.70
N SER A 275 -9.66 2.12 -6.04
CA SER A 275 -9.29 0.83 -6.61
C SER A 275 -10.41 -0.20 -6.45
N PHE A 276 -10.56 -1.06 -7.45
CA PHE A 276 -11.51 -2.18 -7.40
C PHE A 276 -10.75 -3.48 -7.12
N MET A 277 -11.26 -4.29 -6.20
CA MET A 277 -10.69 -5.58 -5.86
C MET A 277 -11.79 -6.64 -5.70
N GLU A 278 -11.45 -7.88 -6.02
CA GLU A 278 -12.25 -9.05 -5.66
C GLU A 278 -11.53 -9.76 -4.52
N MET A 279 -12.25 -10.01 -3.42
CA MET A 279 -11.67 -10.65 -2.24
C MET A 279 -12.37 -11.97 -1.94
N ARG A 280 -11.62 -12.88 -1.31
CA ARG A 280 -12.11 -14.14 -0.77
C ARG A 280 -11.73 -14.25 0.69
N TYR A 281 -12.70 -14.59 1.53
CA TYR A 281 -12.54 -14.83 2.96
C TYR A 281 -13.05 -16.20 3.34
N ASP A 282 -12.26 -16.93 4.14
CA ASP A 282 -12.66 -18.23 4.68
C ASP A 282 -12.83 -18.08 6.21
N PHE A 283 -14.08 -18.02 6.70
CA PHE A 283 -14.39 -17.83 8.11
C PHE A 283 -14.86 -19.14 8.77
N ARG A 284 -14.28 -19.48 9.92
CA ARG A 284 -14.89 -20.46 10.84
C ARG A 284 -15.82 -19.72 11.78
N LEU A 285 -17.05 -20.21 11.89
CA LEU A 285 -18.10 -19.64 12.72
C LEU A 285 -18.58 -20.68 13.73
N VAL A 286 -18.51 -20.35 15.03
CA VAL A 286 -19.07 -21.17 16.12
C VAL A 286 -20.16 -20.38 16.82
N LYS A 287 -21.40 -20.86 16.72
CA LYS A 287 -22.60 -20.16 17.21
C LYS A 287 -22.72 -20.20 18.72
N THR A 288 -23.19 -19.10 19.29
CA THR A 288 -23.64 -18.97 20.68
C THR A 288 -25.08 -18.44 20.71
N PRO A 289 -25.74 -18.39 21.88
CA PRO A 289 -27.05 -17.74 22.01
C PRO A 289 -27.04 -16.24 21.69
N ALA A 290 -25.89 -15.56 21.82
CA ALA A 290 -25.77 -14.11 21.61
C ALA A 290 -25.10 -13.74 20.28
N GLY A 291 -24.45 -14.68 19.60
CA GLY A 291 -23.68 -14.35 18.40
C GLY A 291 -22.83 -15.50 17.88
N TYR A 292 -21.65 -15.16 17.38
CA TYR A 292 -20.69 -16.11 16.82
C TYR A 292 -19.27 -15.79 17.28
N TYR A 293 -18.53 -16.82 17.68
CA TYR A 293 -17.08 -16.78 17.67
C TYR A 293 -16.58 -16.99 16.24
N VAL A 294 -15.66 -16.14 15.82
CA VAL A 294 -15.19 -16.03 14.44
C VAL A 294 -13.68 -16.15 14.39
N TYR A 295 -13.19 -16.86 13.39
CA TYR A 295 -11.78 -16.85 13.01
C TYR A 295 -11.65 -16.83 11.48
N CYS A 296 -10.86 -15.89 10.95
CA CYS A 296 -10.56 -15.81 9.52
C CYS A 296 -9.31 -16.63 9.19
N PHE A 297 -9.43 -17.61 8.30
CA PHE A 297 -8.32 -18.40 7.80
C PHE A 297 -7.73 -17.73 6.55
N LEU A 298 -6.44 -17.41 6.61
CA LEU A 298 -5.68 -16.81 5.50
C LEU A 298 -4.91 -17.87 4.72
N ASN A 299 -4.79 -17.68 3.40
CA ASN A 299 -3.87 -18.35 2.48
C ASN A 299 -3.42 -19.78 2.85
N GLY A 300 -4.27 -20.77 2.57
CA GLY A 300 -3.90 -22.19 2.58
C GLY A 300 -3.98 -22.89 3.94
N MET A 301 -4.42 -22.20 4.99
CA MET A 301 -4.72 -22.85 6.29
C MET A 301 -6.02 -23.65 6.21
N ASP A 302 -6.05 -24.81 6.89
CA ASP A 302 -7.23 -25.69 6.92
C ASP A 302 -8.17 -25.34 8.10
N GLY A 303 -9.24 -24.60 7.79
CA GLY A 303 -10.29 -24.27 8.76
C GLY A 303 -11.35 -25.37 8.94
N GLY A 304 -11.24 -26.50 8.24
CA GLY A 304 -12.23 -27.57 8.19
C GLY A 304 -12.11 -28.61 9.30
N TRP A 305 -11.12 -28.48 10.19
CA TRP A 305 -10.88 -29.48 11.24
C TRP A 305 -12.14 -29.73 12.09
N GLY A 306 -12.43 -31.01 12.29
CA GLY A 306 -13.55 -31.48 13.10
C GLY A 306 -14.94 -31.19 12.51
N LEU A 307 -15.05 -30.94 11.20
CA LEU A 307 -16.32 -30.83 10.46
C LEU A 307 -16.48 -31.95 9.43
N GLU A 308 -17.73 -32.31 9.16
CA GLU A 308 -18.05 -33.17 8.03
C GLU A 308 -17.95 -32.39 6.71
N THR A 309 -17.28 -32.99 5.73
CA THR A 309 -16.99 -32.39 4.41
C THR A 309 -18.15 -32.62 3.46
N ALA A 310 -19.18 -31.78 3.58
CA ALA A 310 -20.24 -31.68 2.58
C ALA A 310 -20.44 -30.20 2.23
N ALA A 311 -19.69 -29.71 1.24
CA ALA A 311 -19.83 -28.34 0.78
C ALA A 311 -21.24 -28.11 0.22
N GLY A 312 -21.93 -27.11 0.76
CA GLY A 312 -23.24 -26.68 0.28
C GLY A 312 -23.17 -26.00 -1.08
N GLU A 313 -24.35 -25.67 -1.63
CA GLU A 313 -24.45 -24.78 -2.79
C GLU A 313 -24.06 -23.35 -2.40
N ALA A 314 -23.43 -22.63 -3.32
CA ALA A 314 -23.11 -21.22 -3.12
C ALA A 314 -24.36 -20.37 -3.28
N TYR A 315 -24.68 -19.57 -2.26
CA TYR A 315 -25.71 -18.54 -2.35
C TYR A 315 -25.17 -17.38 -3.18
N LYS A 316 -25.79 -17.11 -4.33
CA LYS A 316 -25.45 -15.95 -5.17
C LYS A 316 -26.14 -14.70 -4.62
N LEU A 317 -25.34 -13.70 -4.25
CA LEU A 317 -25.79 -12.46 -3.59
C LEU A 317 -25.41 -11.19 -4.37
N SER A 318 -24.67 -11.32 -5.48
CA SER A 318 -24.18 -10.18 -6.29
C SER A 318 -25.26 -9.22 -6.81
N ASP A 319 -26.51 -9.70 -6.97
CA ASP A 319 -27.64 -8.90 -7.46
C ASP A 319 -28.57 -8.42 -6.31
N LYS A 320 -28.17 -8.65 -5.05
CA LYS A 320 -28.96 -8.33 -3.86
C LYS A 320 -28.34 -7.16 -3.09
N GLU A 321 -28.93 -5.98 -3.24
CA GLU A 321 -28.44 -4.74 -2.62
C GLU A 321 -28.48 -4.77 -1.09
N GLU A 322 -29.32 -5.59 -0.47
CA GLU A 322 -29.34 -5.71 0.99
C GLU A 322 -28.02 -6.29 1.54
N TYR A 323 -27.24 -7.01 0.72
CA TYR A 323 -25.91 -7.53 1.08
C TYR A 323 -24.76 -6.57 0.77
N TYR A 324 -25.08 -5.37 0.29
CA TYR A 324 -24.12 -4.28 0.19
C TYR A 324 -23.93 -3.59 1.54
N PHE A 325 -22.72 -3.14 1.81
CA PHE A 325 -22.46 -2.22 2.90
C PHE A 325 -21.30 -1.28 2.60
N TYR A 326 -21.30 -0.16 3.29
CA TYR A 326 -20.26 0.84 3.21
C TYR A 326 -19.59 0.97 4.57
N LEU A 327 -18.26 0.93 4.57
CA LEU A 327 -17.41 1.18 5.72
C LEU A 327 -16.59 2.42 5.43
N PRO A 328 -16.85 3.53 6.13
CA PRO A 328 -16.05 4.72 5.95
C PRO A 328 -14.67 4.57 6.59
N GLY A 329 -13.65 5.19 6.00
CA GLY A 329 -12.31 5.27 6.56
C GLY A 329 -12.21 6.27 7.71
N GLU A 330 -11.32 6.02 8.67
CA GLU A 330 -10.92 7.02 9.67
C GLU A 330 -9.84 7.94 9.09
N TYR A 331 -10.20 9.19 8.80
CA TYR A 331 -9.30 10.15 8.16
C TYR A 331 -8.66 11.13 9.15
N ASP A 332 -7.42 11.54 8.88
CA ASP A 332 -6.91 12.81 9.41
C ASP A 332 -7.51 13.97 8.61
N THR A 333 -8.55 14.58 9.17
CA THR A 333 -9.35 15.61 8.50
C THR A 333 -8.75 17.02 8.61
N SER A 334 -7.62 17.19 9.30
CA SER A 334 -7.04 18.50 9.64
C SER A 334 -6.76 19.40 8.42
N ASP A 335 -6.36 18.80 7.29
CA ASP A 335 -6.06 19.50 6.04
C ASP A 335 -6.99 19.10 4.88
N MET A 336 -7.78 18.04 5.02
CA MET A 336 -8.63 17.49 3.96
C MET A 336 -9.73 18.46 3.53
N TYR A 337 -10.45 19.02 4.50
CA TYR A 337 -11.61 19.88 4.21
C TYR A 337 -11.25 21.35 3.92
N LYS A 338 -9.97 21.69 3.78
CA LYS A 338 -9.58 23.03 3.31
C LYS A 338 -9.92 23.23 1.83
N PHE A 339 -9.78 22.17 1.02
CA PHE A 339 -9.95 22.20 -0.44
C PHE A 339 -11.17 21.40 -0.93
N ALA A 340 -11.60 20.41 -0.14
CA ALA A 340 -12.82 19.64 -0.34
C ALA A 340 -13.91 20.06 0.65
N LYS A 341 -15.18 19.90 0.24
CA LYS A 341 -16.31 19.90 1.18
C LYS A 341 -16.22 18.67 2.07
N SER A 342 -16.76 18.70 3.27
CA SER A 342 -16.96 17.49 4.05
C SER A 342 -18.16 16.69 3.55
N PRO A 343 -18.23 15.37 3.84
CA PRO A 343 -19.43 14.58 3.58
C PRO A 343 -20.69 15.21 4.21
N GLU A 344 -20.55 15.86 5.37
CA GLU A 344 -21.64 16.60 6.02
C GLU A 344 -22.06 17.85 5.23
N GLU A 345 -21.10 18.65 4.75
CA GLU A 345 -21.37 19.82 3.91
C GLU A 345 -22.07 19.41 2.61
N GLY A 346 -21.57 18.38 1.92
CA GLY A 346 -22.20 17.85 0.71
C GLY A 346 -23.61 17.33 0.95
N MET A 347 -23.85 16.69 2.11
CA MET A 347 -25.17 16.19 2.49
C MET A 347 -26.15 17.34 2.73
N LYS A 348 -25.70 18.41 3.40
CA LYS A 348 -26.49 19.62 3.66
C LYS A 348 -26.85 20.35 2.37
N GLU A 349 -25.91 20.48 1.44
CA GLU A 349 -26.15 21.05 0.12
C GLU A 349 -27.16 20.23 -0.69
N LEU A 350 -26.99 18.90 -0.74
CA LEU A 350 -27.94 17.99 -1.37
C LEU A 350 -29.35 18.15 -0.80
N TYR A 351 -29.46 18.18 0.54
CA TYR A 351 -30.74 18.34 1.19
C TYR A 351 -31.40 19.67 0.84
N GLN A 352 -30.68 20.79 0.95
CA GLN A 352 -31.20 22.11 0.63
C GLN A 352 -31.62 22.24 -0.85
N ALA A 353 -30.87 21.64 -1.77
CA ALA A 353 -31.12 21.78 -3.19
C ALA A 353 -32.23 20.87 -3.72
N VAL A 354 -32.40 19.67 -3.15
CA VAL A 354 -33.23 18.61 -3.76
C VAL A 354 -34.28 18.02 -2.81
N LEU A 355 -33.96 17.85 -1.53
CA LEU A 355 -34.76 17.03 -0.62
C LEU A 355 -35.58 17.84 0.39
N GLY A 356 -35.21 19.08 0.67
CA GLY A 356 -35.78 19.89 1.75
C GLY A 356 -37.27 20.16 1.62
N ASP A 357 -37.76 20.42 0.40
CA ASP A 357 -39.19 20.61 0.15
C ASP A 357 -39.99 19.31 0.33
N ARG A 358 -39.37 18.16 0.05
CA ARG A 358 -40.00 16.83 0.16
C ARG A 358 -40.03 16.33 1.60
N TYR A 359 -39.00 16.66 2.38
CA TYR A 359 -38.79 16.17 3.74
C TYR A 359 -38.55 17.35 4.72
N PRO A 360 -39.51 18.27 4.90
CA PRO A 360 -39.30 19.50 5.66
C PRO A 360 -39.01 19.30 7.16
N ASN A 361 -39.31 18.11 7.69
CA ASN A 361 -39.07 17.75 9.10
C ASN A 361 -37.76 16.98 9.30
N ALA A 362 -36.87 16.93 8.30
CA ALA A 362 -35.65 16.16 8.42
C ALA A 362 -34.75 16.64 9.57
N SER A 363 -34.08 15.70 10.24
CA SER A 363 -33.18 15.98 11.36
C SER A 363 -31.86 15.23 11.23
N GLU A 364 -30.76 15.88 11.56
CA GLU A 364 -29.42 15.29 11.56
C GLU A 364 -29.31 14.16 12.59
N VAL A 365 -28.70 13.05 12.18
CA VAL A 365 -28.40 11.86 12.99
C VAL A 365 -27.00 11.33 12.61
N VAL A 366 -26.51 10.32 13.33
CA VAL A 366 -25.21 9.67 13.04
C VAL A 366 -25.43 8.18 12.82
N TYR A 367 -24.73 7.61 11.83
CA TYR A 367 -24.73 6.18 11.56
C TYR A 367 -23.31 5.70 11.28
N ASP A 368 -22.87 4.67 12.00
CA ASP A 368 -21.51 4.11 11.93
C ASP A 368 -20.41 5.19 11.99
N GLY A 369 -20.61 6.20 12.85
CA GLY A 369 -19.67 7.30 13.05
C GLY A 369 -19.77 8.45 12.03
N PHE A 370 -20.65 8.36 11.04
CA PHE A 370 -20.75 9.34 9.94
C PHE A 370 -22.08 10.11 9.92
N PRO A 371 -22.09 11.32 9.33
CA PRO A 371 -23.31 12.13 9.19
C PRO A 371 -24.40 11.41 8.40
N ALA A 372 -25.62 11.49 8.91
CA ALA A 372 -26.84 11.03 8.27
C ALA A 372 -28.00 12.00 8.57
N MET A 373 -29.12 11.84 7.88
CA MET A 373 -30.36 12.59 8.16
C MET A 373 -31.55 11.64 8.22
N GLN A 374 -32.35 11.75 9.27
CA GLN A 374 -33.68 11.16 9.33
C GLN A 374 -34.63 12.05 8.52
N LEU A 375 -35.36 11.47 7.57
CA LEU A 375 -36.20 12.20 6.61
C LEU A 375 -37.70 12.15 6.97
N ASP A 376 -38.09 11.30 7.91
CA ASP A 376 -39.48 11.10 8.33
C ASP A 376 -39.66 11.08 9.85
N ASP A 377 -40.87 11.36 10.32
CA ASP A 377 -41.17 11.35 11.78
C ASP A 377 -41.24 9.92 12.35
N SER A 378 -41.43 8.90 11.49
CA SER A 378 -41.45 7.48 11.91
C SER A 378 -40.07 6.90 12.20
N GLY A 379 -38.99 7.55 11.76
CA GLY A 379 -37.64 7.01 11.86
C GLY A 379 -37.43 5.79 10.99
N LEU A 380 -38.11 5.72 9.84
CA LEU A 380 -38.00 4.62 8.88
C LEU A 380 -37.31 5.06 7.60
N LEU A 381 -37.08 6.35 7.36
CA LEU A 381 -36.49 6.87 6.14
C LEU A 381 -35.28 7.75 6.46
N PHE A 382 -34.14 7.48 5.84
CA PHE A 382 -32.88 8.16 6.12
C PHE A 382 -32.12 8.53 4.86
N LEU A 383 -31.37 9.62 4.88
CA LEU A 383 -30.31 9.94 3.92
C LEU A 383 -28.96 9.57 4.55
N LEU A 384 -28.21 8.69 3.89
CA LEU A 384 -26.90 8.22 4.35
C LEU A 384 -25.81 8.66 3.39
N TYR A 385 -24.65 9.03 3.94
CA TYR A 385 -23.41 9.06 3.19
C TYR A 385 -22.98 7.65 2.80
N ASP A 386 -22.61 7.45 1.54
CA ASP A 386 -22.32 6.14 0.95
C ASP A 386 -21.01 6.16 0.13
N GLY A 387 -20.02 6.90 0.63
CA GLY A 387 -18.67 6.95 0.07
C GLY A 387 -18.53 7.86 -1.15
N ILE A 388 -17.39 7.71 -1.81
CA ILE A 388 -17.00 8.48 -2.99
C ILE A 388 -17.31 7.67 -4.26
N THR A 389 -17.76 8.36 -5.32
CA THR A 389 -18.05 7.76 -6.63
C THR A 389 -16.77 7.34 -7.36
N LYS A 390 -16.92 6.47 -8.36
CA LYS A 390 -15.79 5.91 -9.15
C LYS A 390 -14.93 6.94 -9.87
N ASP A 391 -15.50 8.10 -10.16
CA ASP A 391 -14.78 9.22 -10.77
C ASP A 391 -13.91 9.98 -9.78
N CYS A 392 -14.00 9.68 -8.47
CA CYS A 392 -13.30 10.36 -7.39
C CYS A 392 -13.65 11.86 -7.25
N LEU A 393 -14.73 12.32 -7.89
CA LEU A 393 -15.15 13.72 -7.92
C LEU A 393 -16.40 14.02 -7.08
N HIS A 394 -17.20 13.01 -6.76
CA HIS A 394 -18.45 13.18 -6.05
C HIS A 394 -18.57 12.31 -4.80
N TYR A 395 -19.22 12.86 -3.77
CA TYR A 395 -19.80 12.06 -2.71
C TYR A 395 -21.07 11.41 -3.20
N ARG A 396 -21.29 10.16 -2.81
CA ARG A 396 -22.52 9.42 -3.03
C ARG A 396 -23.36 9.44 -1.75
N TYR A 397 -24.66 9.64 -1.91
CA TYR A 397 -25.64 9.57 -0.84
C TYR A 397 -26.80 8.66 -1.23
N ARG A 398 -27.36 7.93 -0.28
CA ARG A 398 -28.52 7.07 -0.50
C ARG A 398 -29.65 7.45 0.42
N VAL A 399 -30.85 7.62 -0.15
CA VAL A 399 -32.09 7.58 0.62
C VAL A 399 -32.42 6.11 0.84
N VAL A 400 -32.50 5.69 2.10
CA VAL A 400 -32.76 4.30 2.48
C VAL A 400 -33.97 4.20 3.39
N SER A 401 -34.73 3.11 3.26
CA SER A 401 -35.75 2.72 4.22
C SER A 401 -35.23 1.66 5.17
N SER A 402 -35.44 1.85 6.47
CA SER A 402 -35.17 0.87 7.51
C SER A 402 -36.42 0.02 7.78
N GLN A 403 -36.24 -1.28 8.04
CA GLN A 403 -37.35 -2.16 8.41
C GLN A 403 -37.89 -1.90 9.83
N THR A 404 -37.07 -1.29 10.70
CA THR A 404 -37.42 -0.97 12.09
C THR A 404 -37.06 0.48 12.39
N PRO A 405 -37.83 1.18 13.26
CA PRO A 405 -37.52 2.56 13.61
C PRO A 405 -36.07 2.73 14.12
N GLY A 406 -35.35 3.69 13.56
CA GLY A 406 -33.96 3.99 13.85
C GLY A 406 -32.93 3.31 12.93
N LEU A 407 -31.71 3.82 12.96
CA LEU A 407 -30.55 3.24 12.31
C LEU A 407 -29.81 2.33 13.27
N HIS A 408 -29.82 1.03 12.99
CA HIS A 408 -29.18 0.00 13.81
C HIS A 408 -27.95 -0.57 13.09
N ARG A 409 -26.91 -0.93 13.85
CA ARG A 409 -25.62 -1.43 13.31
C ARG A 409 -25.79 -2.61 12.33
N TYR A 410 -26.74 -3.50 12.63
CA TYR A 410 -27.11 -4.68 11.83
C TYR A 410 -28.52 -4.58 11.22
N GLY A 411 -29.08 -3.37 11.16
CA GLY A 411 -30.40 -3.13 10.58
C GLY A 411 -30.43 -3.42 9.08
N ARG A 412 -31.57 -3.93 8.60
CA ARG A 412 -31.81 -4.12 7.16
C ARG A 412 -32.26 -2.80 6.55
N LEU A 413 -31.46 -2.30 5.62
CA LEU A 413 -31.67 -1.05 4.90
C LEU A 413 -31.89 -1.34 3.42
N GLU A 414 -32.90 -0.72 2.82
CA GLU A 414 -33.23 -0.83 1.39
C GLU A 414 -33.06 0.53 0.72
N THR A 415 -32.31 0.58 -0.39
CA THR A 415 -32.09 1.81 -1.14
C THR A 415 -33.35 2.21 -1.92
N GLN A 416 -33.80 3.44 -1.72
CA GLN A 416 -34.94 4.02 -2.45
C GLN A 416 -34.49 4.95 -3.59
N GLU A 417 -33.50 5.79 -3.30
CA GLU A 417 -32.94 6.79 -4.22
C GLU A 417 -31.44 6.94 -3.96
N ALA A 418 -30.67 7.29 -4.99
CA ALA A 418 -29.25 7.57 -4.90
C ALA A 418 -28.95 8.94 -5.51
N TYR A 419 -28.00 9.65 -4.91
CA TYR A 419 -27.61 11.00 -5.27
C TYR A 419 -26.10 11.12 -5.26
N GLN A 420 -25.60 12.09 -6.01
CA GLN A 420 -24.19 12.48 -5.96
C GLN A 420 -24.06 14.00 -5.80
N ALA A 421 -23.04 14.42 -5.05
CA ALA A 421 -22.70 15.83 -4.86
C ALA A 421 -21.19 16.06 -5.00
N ALA A 422 -20.80 17.14 -5.70
CA ALA A 422 -19.39 17.44 -5.95
C ALA A 422 -18.59 17.65 -4.65
N ILE A 423 -17.41 17.01 -4.58
CA ILE A 423 -16.47 17.10 -3.45
C ILE A 423 -15.75 18.46 -3.44
N LYS A 424 -15.35 18.97 -4.60
CA LYS A 424 -14.53 20.20 -4.69
C LYS A 424 -15.30 21.43 -4.20
N ARG A 425 -14.65 22.25 -3.35
CA ARG A 425 -15.22 23.54 -2.94
C ARG A 425 -15.40 24.46 -4.16
N GLY A 426 -16.54 25.15 -4.22
CA GLY A 426 -16.88 26.07 -5.32
C GLY A 426 -17.60 25.42 -6.52
N MET A 427 -17.68 24.09 -6.60
CA MET A 427 -18.53 23.40 -7.57
C MET A 427 -19.90 23.09 -6.95
N SER A 428 -20.97 23.19 -7.73
CA SER A 428 -22.35 22.89 -7.30
C SER A 428 -23.01 21.94 -8.29
N ASP A 429 -22.44 20.75 -8.42
CA ASP A 429 -23.01 19.68 -9.24
C ASP A 429 -23.70 18.66 -8.33
N ILE A 430 -25.03 18.68 -8.37
CA ILE A 430 -25.90 17.70 -7.69
C ILE A 430 -26.72 17.01 -8.76
N ALA A 431 -26.65 15.67 -8.79
CA ALA A 431 -27.40 14.86 -9.74
C ALA A 431 -28.02 13.64 -9.06
N ALA A 432 -29.17 13.21 -9.55
CA ALA A 432 -29.69 11.88 -9.24
C ALA A 432 -28.76 10.84 -9.88
N ALA A 433 -28.29 9.88 -9.09
CA ALA A 433 -27.45 8.80 -9.56
C ALA A 433 -28.33 7.62 -10.01
N ASP A 434 -27.85 6.85 -10.99
CA ASP A 434 -28.57 5.65 -11.44
C ASP A 434 -28.68 4.64 -10.28
N ARG A 435 -29.88 4.07 -10.09
CA ARG A 435 -30.16 3.12 -8.99
C ARG A 435 -29.28 1.88 -9.09
N THR A 436 -28.99 1.45 -10.31
CA THR A 436 -28.19 0.26 -10.61
C THR A 436 -26.71 0.58 -10.75
N VAL A 437 -26.03 0.83 -9.63
CA VAL A 437 -24.58 0.58 -9.60
C VAL A 437 -24.40 -0.92 -9.36
N LYS A 438 -24.62 -1.74 -10.39
CA LYS A 438 -23.98 -3.07 -10.37
C LYS A 438 -22.48 -2.81 -10.27
N MET A 439 -21.83 -3.41 -9.28
CA MET A 439 -20.38 -3.52 -9.25
C MET A 439 -19.99 -4.40 -10.46
N VAL A 440 -19.89 -3.78 -11.65
CA VAL A 440 -19.59 -4.49 -12.89
C VAL A 440 -18.19 -5.08 -12.75
N ARG A 441 -18.11 -6.41 -12.77
CA ARG A 441 -16.86 -7.16 -12.76
C ARG A 441 -15.92 -6.64 -13.83
N ALA A 442 -14.62 -6.58 -13.53
CA ALA A 442 -13.58 -6.33 -14.53
C ALA A 442 -13.65 -7.33 -15.70
N SER A 443 -14.22 -8.53 -15.48
CA SER A 443 -14.33 -9.61 -16.46
C SER A 443 -15.57 -9.57 -17.38
N GLU A 444 -16.56 -8.71 -17.15
CA GLU A 444 -17.82 -8.69 -17.94
C GLU A 444 -17.87 -7.63 -19.05
N THR A 445 -16.74 -7.00 -19.40
CA THR A 445 -16.67 -6.12 -20.58
C THR A 445 -16.40 -6.93 -21.85
N LYS A 446 -17.31 -7.83 -22.24
CA LYS A 446 -17.31 -8.42 -23.59
C LYS A 446 -18.72 -8.50 -24.18
N GLN A 447 -18.82 -7.89 -25.35
CA GLN A 447 -19.86 -8.06 -26.38
C GLN A 447 -21.28 -7.60 -26.04
N THR A 448 -21.60 -6.37 -26.44
CA THR A 448 -22.72 -6.11 -27.37
C THR A 448 -22.61 -4.70 -27.96
N ALA A 449 -22.06 -4.62 -29.17
CA ALA A 449 -22.35 -3.52 -30.10
C ALA A 449 -22.23 -4.07 -31.53
N GLY A 450 -23.14 -4.99 -31.86
CA GLY A 450 -23.49 -5.30 -33.24
C GLY A 450 -24.85 -4.67 -33.51
N ALA A 451 -24.87 -3.61 -34.32
CA ALA A 451 -25.90 -3.31 -35.32
C ALA A 451 -25.73 -1.89 -35.89
N GLU A 452 -25.36 -1.86 -37.16
CA GLU A 452 -25.90 -0.97 -38.20
C GLU A 452 -25.48 0.52 -38.21
N SER A 453 -24.41 0.78 -38.98
CA SER A 453 -24.25 2.01 -39.75
C SER A 453 -25.43 2.26 -40.69
N PRO A 454 -25.83 3.53 -40.89
CA PRO A 454 -26.34 4.00 -42.17
C PRO A 454 -25.21 4.70 -42.94
N THR A 455 -24.96 4.17 -44.13
CA THR A 455 -24.19 4.76 -45.22
C THR A 455 -24.82 6.07 -45.70
N GLY A 456 -23.99 7.04 -46.12
CA GLY A 456 -24.53 8.28 -46.72
C GLY A 456 -23.52 9.36 -47.11
N THR A 457 -22.66 9.05 -48.09
CA THR A 457 -22.14 9.97 -49.15
C THR A 457 -21.50 11.32 -48.77
N ASN A 458 -20.17 11.39 -48.96
CA ASN A 458 -19.46 12.61 -49.37
C ASN A 458 -19.97 13.12 -50.73
N PRO A 459 -19.84 14.43 -50.97
CA PRO A 459 -19.18 14.88 -52.19
C PRO A 459 -17.99 15.82 -51.90
N ALA A 460 -17.01 15.70 -52.78
CA ALA A 460 -15.73 16.37 -52.79
C ALA A 460 -15.77 17.84 -53.24
N ASP A 461 -14.64 18.50 -52.99
CA ASP A 461 -14.00 19.60 -53.72
C ASP A 461 -14.60 21.01 -53.65
N GLY A 462 -13.83 21.92 -53.04
CA GLY A 462 -14.10 23.35 -53.08
C GLY A 462 -13.03 24.24 -52.43
N LYS A 463 -11.88 24.37 -53.11
CA LYS A 463 -10.96 25.53 -53.14
C LYS A 463 -10.60 26.27 -51.84
N ALA A 464 -9.30 26.24 -51.56
CA ALA A 464 -8.59 27.22 -50.74
C ALA A 464 -8.83 28.66 -51.23
N GLU A 465 -9.28 29.53 -50.34
CA GLU A 465 -9.18 30.98 -50.49
C GLU A 465 -8.56 31.61 -49.23
N ASN A 466 -7.43 32.27 -49.47
CA ASN A 466 -6.75 33.20 -48.57
C ASN A 466 -7.75 34.22 -47.98
N LYS A 467 -7.88 34.24 -46.64
CA LYS A 467 -8.32 35.43 -45.92
C LYS A 467 -7.20 35.95 -45.03
N LYS A 468 -6.81 37.17 -45.38
CA LYS A 468 -5.86 38.07 -44.74
C LYS A 468 -6.10 38.19 -43.24
N ASP A 469 -4.99 38.12 -42.50
CA ASP A 469 -4.60 38.92 -41.35
C ASP A 469 -5.70 39.84 -40.80
N VAL A 470 -6.44 39.32 -39.83
CA VAL A 470 -7.07 40.14 -38.79
C VAL A 470 -6.06 40.20 -37.65
N PRO A 471 -5.62 41.38 -37.19
CA PRO A 471 -4.70 41.47 -36.06
C PRO A 471 -5.43 40.94 -34.83
N VAL A 472 -5.03 39.76 -34.35
CA VAL A 472 -5.44 39.26 -33.05
C VAL A 472 -4.85 40.22 -32.02
N GLN A 473 -5.72 41.03 -31.42
CA GLN A 473 -5.40 41.78 -30.21
C GLN A 473 -4.78 40.80 -29.21
N GLY A 474 -3.58 41.13 -28.73
CA GLY A 474 -2.82 40.27 -27.83
C GLY A 474 -3.69 39.79 -26.67
N LYS A 475 -3.75 38.47 -26.49
CA LYS A 475 -4.26 37.88 -25.26
C LYS A 475 -3.44 38.47 -24.11
N GLU A 476 -4.13 39.13 -23.19
CA GLU A 476 -3.56 39.52 -21.89
C GLU A 476 -2.98 38.25 -21.25
N SER A 477 -1.76 38.35 -20.69
CA SER A 477 -1.17 37.24 -19.96
C SER A 477 -2.13 36.81 -18.86
N SER A 478 -2.53 35.54 -18.84
CA SER A 478 -3.14 34.95 -17.64
C SER A 478 -2.17 35.23 -16.49
N GLY A 479 -2.64 35.92 -15.46
CA GLY A 479 -1.83 36.09 -14.26
C GLY A 479 -1.73 34.77 -13.49
N PRO A 480 -1.07 34.78 -12.33
CA PRO A 480 -1.10 33.65 -11.40
C PRO A 480 -2.53 33.22 -11.09
N ARG A 481 -2.76 31.90 -11.10
CA ARG A 481 -4.07 31.30 -10.84
C ARG A 481 -4.26 31.01 -9.36
N GLU A 482 -5.51 30.83 -8.94
CA GLU A 482 -5.83 30.38 -7.59
C GLU A 482 -5.14 29.04 -7.30
N GLY A 483 -4.40 28.97 -6.19
CA GLY A 483 -3.56 27.82 -5.83
C GLY A 483 -2.08 27.94 -6.22
N GLU A 484 -1.72 28.87 -7.10
CA GLU A 484 -0.32 29.10 -7.46
C GLU A 484 0.36 30.04 -6.44
N GLU A 485 1.44 29.58 -5.81
CA GLU A 485 2.15 30.32 -4.76
C GLU A 485 3.44 30.94 -5.30
N LEU A 486 3.62 32.25 -5.11
CA LEU A 486 4.86 32.93 -5.50
C LEU A 486 6.08 32.31 -4.79
N TRP A 487 7.11 31.94 -5.55
CA TRP A 487 8.32 31.32 -5.05
C TRP A 487 9.52 32.28 -5.09
N ASP A 488 9.51 33.27 -4.18
CA ASP A 488 10.54 34.32 -4.11
C ASP A 488 11.96 33.81 -3.81
N THR A 489 12.08 32.59 -3.28
CA THR A 489 13.37 31.95 -2.95
C THR A 489 13.86 30.99 -4.02
N TYR A 490 13.16 30.87 -5.15
CA TYR A 490 13.58 30.02 -6.27
C TYR A 490 14.93 30.48 -6.83
N ASN A 491 15.88 29.55 -6.92
CA ASN A 491 17.27 29.83 -7.29
C ASN A 491 17.54 29.76 -8.80
N GLY A 492 16.55 29.34 -9.60
CA GLY A 492 16.68 29.18 -11.05
C GLY A 492 17.06 27.78 -11.53
N ASP A 493 17.25 26.80 -10.65
CA ASP A 493 17.57 25.41 -11.05
C ASP A 493 16.32 24.68 -11.56
N TYR A 494 16.46 23.87 -12.60
CA TYR A 494 15.36 23.05 -13.14
C TYR A 494 15.89 21.82 -13.88
N ALA A 495 15.05 20.79 -13.98
CA ALA A 495 15.34 19.58 -14.75
C ALA A 495 14.97 19.76 -16.23
N ARG A 496 13.81 20.36 -16.51
CA ARG A 496 13.29 20.61 -17.86
C ARG A 496 12.53 21.94 -17.90
N GLU A 497 12.46 22.56 -19.08
CA GLU A 497 11.72 23.81 -19.33
C GLU A 497 10.95 23.71 -20.65
N VAL A 498 9.71 24.20 -20.65
CA VAL A 498 8.86 24.32 -21.84
C VAL A 498 8.22 25.71 -21.84
N SER A 499 8.15 26.36 -23.00
CA SER A 499 7.55 27.69 -23.14
C SER A 499 6.44 27.74 -24.18
N LEU A 500 5.26 28.18 -23.76
CA LEU A 500 4.13 28.53 -24.63
C LEU A 500 4.31 29.98 -25.11
N LYS A 501 5.12 30.16 -26.15
CA LYS A 501 5.55 31.50 -26.62
C LYS A 501 4.38 32.44 -26.95
N GLU A 502 3.31 31.91 -27.53
CA GLU A 502 2.12 32.71 -27.89
C GLU A 502 1.34 33.20 -26.66
N GLN A 503 1.43 32.49 -25.55
CA GLN A 503 0.72 32.79 -24.30
C GLN A 503 1.63 33.54 -23.30
N GLY A 504 2.93 33.63 -23.58
CA GLY A 504 3.90 34.25 -22.68
C GLY A 504 4.19 33.45 -21.41
N ILE A 505 3.88 32.15 -21.43
CA ILE A 505 3.98 31.27 -20.26
C ILE A 505 5.18 30.36 -20.39
N THR A 506 5.96 30.25 -19.33
CA THR A 506 7.07 29.29 -19.22
C THR A 506 6.84 28.37 -18.03
N PHE A 507 6.90 27.08 -18.28
CA PHE A 507 6.85 26.02 -17.29
C PHE A 507 8.25 25.46 -17.04
N ARG A 508 8.54 25.11 -15.79
CA ARG A 508 9.74 24.35 -15.43
C ARG A 508 9.38 23.22 -14.49
N MET A 509 9.94 22.05 -14.78
CA MET A 509 9.95 20.96 -13.82
C MET A 509 11.21 21.09 -12.96
N VAL A 510 11.04 21.19 -11.65
CA VAL A 510 12.12 21.36 -10.68
C VAL A 510 12.27 20.10 -9.81
N VAL A 511 13.48 19.81 -9.37
CA VAL A 511 13.73 18.71 -8.43
C VAL A 511 13.52 19.24 -7.02
N LEU A 512 12.56 18.66 -6.29
CA LEU A 512 12.24 19.05 -4.92
C LEU A 512 13.04 18.22 -3.90
N ASP A 513 13.26 16.95 -4.19
CA ASP A 513 14.07 16.03 -3.38
C ASP A 513 14.63 14.89 -4.25
N ALA A 514 15.64 14.17 -3.76
CA ALA A 514 16.22 13.02 -4.44
C ALA A 514 16.76 11.98 -3.46
N ALA A 515 16.44 10.71 -3.70
CA ALA A 515 16.89 9.59 -2.89
C ALA A 515 17.13 8.33 -3.75
N LEU A 516 18.20 7.60 -3.46
CA LEU A 516 18.53 6.30 -4.09
C LEU A 516 18.52 6.31 -5.65
N GLY A 517 18.83 7.45 -6.27
CA GLY A 517 18.84 7.62 -7.72
C GLY A 517 17.55 8.21 -8.30
N SER A 518 16.44 8.16 -7.56
CA SER A 518 15.15 8.74 -7.95
C SER A 518 15.00 10.20 -7.47
N ARG A 519 14.14 10.95 -8.14
CA ARG A 519 13.87 12.37 -7.88
C ARG A 519 12.37 12.61 -7.74
N PHE A 520 12.02 13.50 -6.80
CA PHE A 520 10.71 14.11 -6.69
C PHE A 520 10.69 15.40 -7.51
N TYR A 521 9.67 15.57 -8.33
CA TYR A 521 9.53 16.72 -9.22
C TYR A 521 8.37 17.60 -8.78
N GLY A 522 8.54 18.92 -8.93
CA GLY A 522 7.47 19.91 -8.80
C GLY A 522 7.37 20.74 -10.07
N LEU A 523 6.18 21.28 -10.32
CA LEU A 523 5.96 22.18 -11.45
C LEU A 523 5.93 23.64 -10.97
N ILE A 524 6.70 24.48 -11.65
CA ILE A 524 6.64 25.93 -11.48
C ILE A 524 6.33 26.60 -12.81
N LYS A 525 5.73 27.78 -12.71
CA LYS A 525 5.23 28.53 -13.86
C LYS A 525 5.58 30.00 -13.76
N SER A 526 5.86 30.61 -14.90
CA SER A 526 6.15 32.02 -15.04
C SER A 526 5.28 32.65 -16.12
N TYR A 527 4.81 33.87 -15.86
CA TYR A 527 3.94 34.64 -16.73
C TYR A 527 4.62 35.90 -17.30
N ASP A 528 5.89 36.14 -16.94
CA ASP A 528 6.60 37.39 -17.24
C ASP A 528 7.98 37.15 -17.89
N GLY A 529 8.13 36.00 -18.54
CA GLY A 529 9.36 35.59 -19.21
C GLY A 529 10.45 35.14 -18.24
N GLY A 530 10.08 34.53 -17.12
CA GLY A 530 10.99 33.92 -16.15
C GLY A 530 11.52 34.88 -15.08
N LYS A 531 10.91 36.05 -14.88
CA LYS A 531 11.31 37.01 -13.84
C LYS A 531 10.70 36.66 -12.49
N THR A 532 9.43 36.24 -12.49
CA THR A 532 8.72 35.71 -11.32
C THR A 532 8.25 34.29 -11.59
N TRP A 533 8.25 33.47 -10.55
CA TRP A 533 7.94 32.04 -10.61
C TRP A 533 6.95 31.68 -9.52
N TYR A 534 5.97 30.88 -9.89
CA TYR A 534 4.91 30.42 -9.00
C TYR A 534 4.93 28.89 -8.95
N GLN A 535 4.89 28.32 -7.74
CA GLN A 535 4.67 26.90 -7.53
C GLN A 535 3.24 26.55 -7.93
N VAL A 536 3.09 25.64 -8.89
CA VAL A 536 1.79 25.13 -9.33
C VAL A 536 1.42 23.91 -8.48
N GLY A 537 2.35 22.96 -8.32
CA GLY A 537 2.15 21.78 -7.48
C GLY A 537 3.47 21.30 -6.89
N LYS A 538 3.46 20.98 -5.58
CA LYS A 538 4.62 20.39 -4.87
C LYS A 538 4.69 18.88 -5.03
N ASP A 539 3.59 18.24 -5.43
CA ASP A 539 3.54 16.79 -5.68
C ASP A 539 2.66 16.47 -6.90
N PRO A 540 3.01 16.96 -8.11
CA PRO A 540 2.21 16.78 -9.32
C PRO A 540 2.01 15.31 -9.70
N PHE A 541 2.92 14.41 -9.28
CA PHE A 541 2.93 12.99 -9.63
C PHE A 541 2.51 12.05 -8.49
N HIS A 542 1.85 12.55 -7.44
CA HIS A 542 1.32 11.72 -6.36
C HIS A 542 2.38 10.83 -5.69
N SER A 543 3.51 11.45 -5.32
CA SER A 543 4.69 10.83 -4.70
C SER A 543 5.42 9.80 -5.56
N GLN A 544 5.03 9.64 -6.83
CA GLN A 544 5.82 8.90 -7.79
C GLN A 544 7.14 9.63 -8.05
N THR A 545 8.21 8.84 -8.09
CA THR A 545 9.57 9.36 -8.31
C THR A 545 10.13 8.79 -9.59
N GLY A 546 10.90 9.60 -10.31
CA GLY A 546 11.54 9.19 -11.56
C GLY A 546 13.03 9.45 -11.53
N MET A 547 13.78 8.70 -12.32
CA MET A 547 15.21 8.96 -12.55
C MET A 547 15.47 9.99 -13.64
N ASP A 548 14.50 10.27 -14.49
CA ASP A 548 14.50 11.44 -15.36
C ASP A 548 13.04 11.87 -15.59
N ILE A 549 12.86 13.10 -16.06
CA ILE A 549 11.56 13.63 -16.45
C ILE A 549 11.68 14.25 -17.84
N ASP A 550 10.66 14.03 -18.67
CA ASP A 550 10.38 14.90 -19.80
C ASP A 550 8.94 15.40 -19.72
N PHE A 551 8.63 16.55 -20.32
CA PHE A 551 7.27 17.07 -20.31
C PHE A 551 7.00 18.03 -21.48
N THR A 552 5.72 18.24 -21.79
CA THR A 552 5.25 19.18 -22.80
C THR A 552 3.90 19.77 -22.40
N PHE A 553 3.58 20.95 -22.91
CA PHE A 553 2.27 21.58 -22.78
C PHE A 553 1.79 22.02 -24.17
N PHE A 554 0.52 21.75 -24.48
CA PHE A 554 -0.13 22.20 -25.70
C PHE A 554 -0.79 23.58 -25.51
N ASP A 555 -1.34 23.80 -24.32
CA ASP A 555 -1.82 25.08 -23.84
C ASP A 555 -1.57 25.20 -22.33
N GLU A 556 -2.09 26.25 -21.70
CA GLU A 556 -1.84 26.52 -20.29
C GLU A 556 -2.39 25.45 -19.33
N ASP A 557 -3.41 24.71 -19.76
CA ASP A 557 -4.12 23.71 -18.96
C ASP A 557 -3.72 22.28 -19.33
N PHE A 558 -3.48 22.04 -20.62
CA PHE A 558 -3.32 20.71 -21.18
C PHE A 558 -1.87 20.38 -21.50
N GLY A 559 -1.35 19.33 -20.86
CA GLY A 559 0.04 18.90 -21.01
C GLY A 559 0.27 17.44 -20.64
N PHE A 560 1.51 17.00 -20.82
CA PHE A 560 1.95 15.64 -20.52
C PHE A 560 3.32 15.65 -19.90
N ALA A 561 3.62 14.61 -19.11
CA ALA A 561 4.94 14.38 -18.56
C ALA A 561 5.25 12.89 -18.52
N ALA A 562 6.50 12.50 -18.75
CA ALA A 562 6.95 11.11 -18.67
C ALA A 562 8.03 10.96 -17.59
N LEU A 563 7.80 10.06 -16.64
CA LEU A 563 8.73 9.69 -15.58
C LEU A 563 9.50 8.44 -16.00
N ALA A 564 10.83 8.55 -16.13
CA ALA A 564 11.67 7.41 -16.49
C ALA A 564 12.06 6.57 -15.27
N HIS A 565 12.07 5.25 -15.43
CA HIS A 565 12.44 4.25 -14.43
C HIS A 565 13.59 3.36 -14.93
N ASN A 566 14.17 2.56 -14.03
CA ASN A 566 15.24 1.58 -14.27
C ASN A 566 16.32 2.01 -15.30
N GLY A 567 17.15 3.02 -15.02
CA GLY A 567 18.19 3.48 -15.95
C GLY A 567 17.70 4.11 -17.27
N GLY A 568 16.40 4.26 -17.48
CA GLY A 568 15.81 4.63 -18.76
C GLY A 568 15.27 3.43 -19.56
N ASP A 569 15.11 2.26 -18.94
CA ASP A 569 14.53 1.06 -19.55
C ASP A 569 13.03 1.25 -19.83
N SER A 570 12.29 1.92 -18.94
CA SER A 570 10.85 2.18 -19.12
C SER A 570 10.47 3.58 -18.64
N ALA A 571 9.30 4.07 -19.05
CA ALA A 571 8.75 5.31 -18.53
C ALA A 571 7.22 5.27 -18.43
N ASP A 572 6.69 5.91 -17.39
CA ASP A 572 5.25 6.13 -17.22
C ASP A 572 4.87 7.49 -17.81
N LEU A 573 3.89 7.51 -18.71
CA LEU A 573 3.34 8.75 -19.28
C LEU A 573 2.14 9.23 -18.45
N TYR A 574 2.11 10.52 -18.19
CA TYR A 574 1.03 11.18 -17.47
C TYR A 574 0.46 12.34 -18.27
N VAL A 575 -0.82 12.65 -18.06
CA VAL A 575 -1.56 13.76 -18.64
C VAL A 575 -2.04 14.72 -17.55
N THR A 576 -2.01 16.01 -17.83
CA THR A 576 -2.63 17.05 -17.01
C THR A 576 -3.63 17.84 -17.86
N GLU A 577 -4.79 18.16 -17.26
CA GLU A 577 -5.82 19.02 -17.85
C GLU A 577 -6.08 20.25 -16.93
N ASP A 578 -5.23 20.47 -15.93
CA ASP A 578 -5.38 21.52 -14.91
C ASP A 578 -4.18 22.49 -14.84
N GLY A 579 -3.30 22.47 -15.84
CA GLY A 579 -2.09 23.29 -15.87
C GLY A 579 -0.93 22.73 -15.06
N GLY A 580 -1.02 21.44 -14.70
CA GLY A 580 0.00 20.69 -14.00
C GLY A 580 -0.01 20.85 -12.49
N PHE A 581 -1.18 21.19 -11.92
CA PHE A 581 -1.45 21.00 -10.50
C PHE A 581 -1.46 19.51 -10.16
N SER A 582 -2.03 18.69 -11.05
CA SER A 582 -2.03 17.23 -10.93
C SER A 582 -1.82 16.55 -12.28
N TYR A 583 -1.24 15.35 -12.23
CA TYR A 583 -0.99 14.50 -13.40
C TYR A 583 -1.61 13.12 -13.19
N SER A 584 -2.41 12.67 -14.16
CA SER A 584 -3.03 11.34 -14.18
C SER A 584 -2.25 10.38 -15.08
N LEU A 585 -2.07 9.13 -14.65
CA LEU A 585 -1.39 8.11 -15.45
C LEU A 585 -2.17 7.82 -16.75
N VAL A 586 -1.47 7.78 -17.87
CA VAL A 586 -2.02 7.49 -19.20
C VAL A 586 -2.10 6.00 -19.43
N LYS A 587 -3.26 5.51 -19.87
CA LYS A 587 -3.46 4.09 -20.22
C LYS A 587 -2.98 3.81 -21.64
N MET A 588 -1.85 3.14 -21.77
CA MET A 588 -1.31 2.70 -23.05
C MET A 588 -1.76 1.26 -23.36
N GLU A 589 -2.27 1.00 -24.56
CA GLU A 589 -2.49 -0.37 -25.04
C GLU A 589 -1.15 -1.11 -25.16
N GLU A 590 -1.02 -2.30 -24.58
CA GLU A 590 0.22 -3.07 -24.69
C GLU A 590 0.36 -3.71 -26.07
N LYS A 591 1.44 -3.37 -26.79
CA LYS A 591 1.82 -4.08 -28.01
C LYS A 591 2.63 -5.32 -27.68
N LEU A 592 1.95 -6.45 -27.49
CA LEU A 592 2.61 -7.74 -27.26
C LEU A 592 3.30 -8.28 -28.52
N VAL A 593 4.44 -8.95 -28.32
CA VAL A 593 5.20 -9.70 -29.32
C VAL A 593 5.53 -11.08 -28.76
N THR A 594 5.38 -12.11 -29.60
CA THR A 594 5.75 -13.48 -29.26
C THR A 594 7.04 -13.87 -29.98
N LEU A 595 8.02 -14.35 -29.22
CA LEU A 595 9.30 -14.87 -29.73
C LEU A 595 9.23 -16.38 -29.97
N ASP A 596 10.25 -16.93 -30.65
CA ASP A 596 10.42 -18.37 -30.82
C ASP A 596 10.46 -19.06 -29.44
N GLY A 597 9.50 -19.94 -29.17
CA GLY A 597 9.35 -20.62 -27.87
C GLY A 597 8.17 -20.13 -27.00
N ASP A 598 7.19 -19.45 -27.59
CA ASP A 598 5.93 -19.00 -26.96
C ASP A 598 6.08 -17.93 -25.85
N TYR A 599 7.28 -17.36 -25.68
CA TYR A 599 7.50 -16.24 -24.76
C TYR A 599 6.90 -14.95 -25.35
N THR A 600 6.02 -14.28 -24.60
CA THR A 600 5.34 -13.06 -25.01
C THR A 600 5.64 -11.90 -24.07
N TYR A 601 5.99 -10.74 -24.60
CA TYR A 601 6.27 -9.52 -23.82
C TYR A 601 5.93 -8.25 -24.62
N ALA A 602 5.89 -7.10 -23.97
CA ALA A 602 5.65 -5.79 -24.59
C ALA A 602 6.99 -5.04 -24.76
N PRO A 603 7.60 -5.01 -25.95
CA PRO A 603 8.89 -4.34 -26.15
C PRO A 603 8.79 -2.81 -26.20
N TYR A 604 7.60 -2.21 -26.29
CA TYR A 604 7.44 -0.76 -26.45
C TYR A 604 6.83 -0.13 -25.20
N ASP A 605 7.67 0.16 -24.21
CA ASP A 605 7.35 0.63 -22.86
C ASP A 605 8.03 1.95 -22.47
N TYR A 606 8.62 2.66 -23.43
CA TYR A 606 9.24 3.98 -23.24
C TYR A 606 8.53 5.07 -24.07
N PRO A 607 7.43 5.66 -23.56
CA PRO A 607 6.69 6.70 -24.25
C PRO A 607 7.50 7.98 -24.44
N LYS A 608 7.43 8.54 -25.65
CA LYS A 608 7.91 9.90 -25.96
C LYS A 608 6.82 10.92 -25.66
N MET A 609 7.13 12.20 -25.76
CA MET A 609 6.13 13.26 -25.57
C MET A 609 5.05 13.20 -26.67
N PRO A 610 3.75 13.26 -26.31
CA PRO A 610 2.66 13.31 -27.28
C PRO A 610 2.75 14.53 -28.21
N TYR A 611 2.17 14.39 -29.40
CA TYR A 611 2.09 15.45 -30.41
C TYR A 611 0.75 15.42 -31.14
N LEU A 612 0.30 16.60 -31.58
CA LEU A 612 -0.90 16.76 -32.40
C LEU A 612 -0.54 16.69 -33.88
N GLU A 613 -1.21 15.82 -34.62
CA GLU A 613 -1.14 15.76 -36.08
C GLU A 613 -2.58 15.76 -36.63
N ASN A 614 -2.92 16.78 -37.43
CA ASN A 614 -4.25 16.95 -38.03
C ASN A 614 -5.42 16.88 -37.04
N GLY A 615 -5.22 17.35 -35.80
CA GLY A 615 -6.23 17.35 -34.74
C GLY A 615 -6.34 16.04 -33.96
N THR A 616 -5.54 15.03 -34.30
CA THR A 616 -5.46 13.76 -33.57
C THR A 616 -4.20 13.76 -32.71
N LEU A 617 -4.33 13.30 -31.46
CA LEU A 617 -3.22 13.18 -30.53
C LEU A 617 -2.53 11.83 -30.70
N TYR A 618 -1.22 11.86 -30.92
CA TYR A 618 -0.38 10.69 -31.09
C TYR A 618 0.73 10.65 -30.06
N VAL A 619 1.20 9.46 -29.75
CA VAL A 619 2.43 9.23 -29.00
C VAL A 619 3.27 8.16 -29.70
N LEU A 620 4.58 8.35 -29.71
CA LEU A 620 5.53 7.31 -30.12
C LEU A 620 6.05 6.64 -28.86
N CYS A 621 6.09 5.31 -28.84
CA CYS A 621 6.67 4.52 -27.77
C CYS A 621 7.89 3.77 -28.31
N GLY A 622 9.04 4.02 -27.67
CA GLY A 622 10.25 3.24 -27.84
C GLY A 622 10.32 2.09 -26.85
N GLN A 623 11.48 1.45 -26.82
CA GLN A 623 11.81 0.26 -26.06
C GLN A 623 12.78 0.53 -24.91
N GLY A 624 13.08 1.81 -24.65
CA GLY A 624 13.99 2.22 -23.60
C GLY A 624 15.46 1.90 -23.86
N ALA A 625 16.25 1.98 -22.81
CA ALA A 625 17.70 1.79 -22.86
C ALA A 625 18.12 0.32 -22.98
N ASP A 626 17.28 -0.62 -22.54
CA ASP A 626 17.47 -2.06 -22.60
C ASP A 626 16.87 -2.72 -23.86
N GLY A 627 16.02 -2.00 -24.59
CA GLY A 627 15.37 -2.49 -25.79
C GLY A 627 16.31 -2.79 -26.97
N ASP A 628 16.35 -4.06 -27.37
CA ASP A 628 17.05 -4.56 -28.55
C ASP A 628 16.12 -5.26 -29.58
N TYR A 629 14.81 -5.24 -29.34
CA TYR A 629 13.82 -5.90 -30.19
C TYR A 629 13.77 -5.25 -31.58
N ASP A 630 13.88 -6.05 -32.63
CA ASP A 630 13.84 -5.62 -34.04
C ASP A 630 14.74 -4.39 -34.34
N GLY A 631 15.91 -4.35 -33.68
CA GLY A 631 16.90 -3.28 -33.82
C GLY A 631 16.75 -2.11 -32.84
N GLY A 632 15.81 -2.17 -31.90
CA GLY A 632 15.56 -1.12 -30.91
C GLY A 632 15.00 0.17 -31.53
N ASP A 633 15.05 1.24 -30.74
CA ASP A 633 14.53 2.59 -31.10
C ASP A 633 15.10 3.18 -32.38
N ALA A 634 16.28 2.72 -32.80
CA ALA A 634 16.92 3.18 -34.03
C ALA A 634 16.15 2.74 -35.29
N TRP A 635 15.43 1.61 -35.22
CA TRP A 635 14.78 1.00 -36.38
C TRP A 635 13.26 1.04 -36.31
N THR A 636 12.67 0.83 -35.14
CA THR A 636 11.21 0.78 -34.99
C THR A 636 10.72 1.51 -33.75
N LEU A 637 9.58 2.18 -33.89
CA LEU A 637 8.80 2.73 -32.78
C LEU A 637 7.35 2.31 -32.96
N ALA A 638 6.64 2.09 -31.85
CA ALA A 638 5.19 1.90 -31.88
C ALA A 638 4.51 3.27 -31.80
N ARG A 639 3.64 3.58 -32.76
CA ARG A 639 2.77 4.75 -32.72
C ARG A 639 1.43 4.35 -32.13
N TYR A 640 0.95 5.16 -31.21
CA TYR A 640 -0.37 5.06 -30.62
C TYR A 640 -1.14 6.35 -30.83
N ARG A 641 -2.46 6.27 -30.83
CA ARG A 641 -3.36 7.40 -30.99
C ARG A 641 -4.37 7.45 -29.85
N SER A 642 -4.78 8.65 -29.47
CA SER A 642 -5.84 8.85 -28.48
C SER A 642 -7.11 9.40 -29.14
N GLU A 643 -8.25 8.95 -28.63
CA GLU A 643 -9.61 9.45 -28.98
C GLU A 643 -10.29 10.11 -27.76
N ASP A 644 -9.61 10.15 -26.61
CA ASP A 644 -10.13 10.58 -25.31
C ASP A 644 -9.23 11.63 -24.64
N HIS A 645 -8.64 12.50 -25.46
CA HIS A 645 -7.83 13.63 -25.01
C HIS A 645 -6.56 13.21 -24.22
N GLY A 646 -5.99 12.06 -24.60
CA GLY A 646 -4.73 11.54 -24.06
C GLY A 646 -4.85 10.77 -22.77
N LYS A 647 -6.07 10.45 -22.31
CA LYS A 647 -6.29 9.58 -21.13
C LYS A 647 -5.96 8.13 -21.44
N SER A 648 -6.21 7.70 -22.67
CA SER A 648 -5.76 6.42 -23.20
C SER A 648 -5.25 6.53 -24.63
N PHE A 649 -4.35 5.63 -24.98
CA PHE A 649 -3.76 5.52 -26.30
C PHE A 649 -3.85 4.09 -26.81
N ARG A 650 -4.40 3.94 -28.01
CA ARG A 650 -4.55 2.65 -28.71
C ARG A 650 -3.49 2.50 -29.78
N PHE A 651 -3.07 1.27 -30.02
CA PHE A 651 -2.05 0.99 -31.02
C PHE A 651 -2.54 1.39 -32.41
N ASP A 652 -1.75 2.20 -33.11
CA ASP A 652 -2.08 2.71 -34.45
C ASP A 652 -1.20 2.07 -35.53
N GLY A 653 0.09 1.86 -35.25
CA GLY A 653 0.99 1.18 -36.17
C GLY A 653 2.45 1.23 -35.77
N ILE A 654 3.31 0.51 -36.50
CA ILE A 654 4.77 0.63 -36.38
C ILE A 654 5.26 1.71 -37.35
N VAL A 655 6.16 2.57 -36.87
CA VAL A 655 6.80 3.61 -37.69
C VAL A 655 8.32 3.44 -37.67
N PRO A 656 9.04 3.94 -38.69
CA PRO A 656 10.49 3.96 -38.67
C PRO A 656 11.02 4.67 -37.43
N GLY A 657 12.06 4.10 -36.84
CA GLY A 657 12.75 4.65 -35.67
C GLY A 657 13.54 5.92 -35.98
N THR A 658 14.35 6.35 -35.01
CA THR A 658 15.08 7.63 -35.12
C THR A 658 16.20 7.63 -36.16
N GLY A 659 16.49 6.48 -36.78
CA GLY A 659 17.63 6.28 -37.66
C GLY A 659 18.95 6.24 -36.89
N ARG A 660 20.03 5.88 -37.58
CA ARG A 660 21.41 6.09 -37.13
C ARG A 660 22.01 7.33 -37.78
#